data_AF-A0A813JZP2-F1
#
_entry.id   AF-A0A813JZP2-F1
#
_cell.length_a   1.000
_cell.length_b   1.000
_cell.length_c   1.000
_cell.angle_alpha   90.00
_cell.angle_beta   90.00
_cell.angle_gamma   90.00
#
_symmetry.space_group_name_H-M   'P 1'
#
loop_
_entity.id
_entity.type
_entity.pdbx_description
1 polymer ?
#
loop_
_entity_poly.entity_id
_entity_poly.type
_entity_poly.pdbx_seq_one_letter_code
_entity_poly.pdbx_strand_id
1 'polypeptide(L)'
;LPSSGSVLTADEDGLDGYNVDWLKTVRGQSRVVLKPSTTEEVSAILRYCNEHSLAVCPQGGNTGLVGGSVPVFDEIVLSMSRMDKIISVDEISGTLVCEAGCILERISDHLAEKGLRMPLDLGAKGSCQLGGNISTNAGGLRLLRYGSLHGSILGAEFVMADGTVIDVLSEMRKDNTGYDLKQLIVGSEGTLGVVTKLSFACPPKPASEAVALLACDSFEDVLCLFREARQGLAEILSAFEFYDAASAGVAREHLGLSSPLLRDDGTESPFYVLVETGGSNARHDEEKVHAFLERMLSTGRVQNGTMATEPSKIKALWATRERITEALLHDGYVYKYDVSLPLRDLYGAVEATRERLAGHPGVTRVVGFGHVGDLNLHLNVTSPQYEEAIADLLEPWLWEQVAAARGSISAEHGVGFKKRDVLGYSKSPEALSLMRQLKDTMDPKGILNPYKTESTAGAEAMVEDIQLISQEKELAECLEYPHLELKSVSHSNLGGFGPDEGEEGLVYHIRDTKFNEDYEMVIHALNKDYRPYDPKWIGKFNHYEAINMMAGGRLKASFTFRDKFTKKPVTVPEMELTFFDLDEESPGLGAETLDFHGGWSHYDVVKDSALKASEDQDGLHLTFQGTTSGTRDSPGSVEQEDNKQAAKTVSISFKNVHSFEVTISATRGYNARFFYFITKPSLLCRAAVHPEDAMDETDAPHVVPAAPAPPVVPVEIPAPTIAAGAAQSPPPSKASSMLYWVAGLVTTGVTLVVCLLIADRKRVNEEVRKFTPLLCAQTEDSDKE
;
A
#
# COMPACT_ATOMS: atom_id res chain seq x y z
N LEU A 1 -28.19 -25.14 -3.83
CA LEU A 1 -28.26 -24.34 -2.58
C LEU A 1 -27.46 -25.08 -1.55
N PRO A 2 -26.43 -24.46 -0.95
CA PRO A 2 -25.67 -25.10 0.12
C PRO A 2 -26.56 -25.26 1.37
N SER A 3 -26.20 -26.19 2.25
CA SER A 3 -26.99 -26.53 3.45
C SER A 3 -27.18 -25.34 4.40
N SER A 4 -28.27 -25.30 5.16
CA SER A 4 -28.52 -24.29 6.20
C SER A 4 -27.29 -24.11 7.11
N GLY A 5 -26.87 -22.85 7.34
CA GLY A 5 -25.66 -22.51 8.12
C GLY A 5 -24.35 -22.43 7.33
N SER A 6 -24.41 -22.47 5.99
CA SER A 6 -23.25 -22.26 5.09
C SER A 6 -23.06 -20.80 4.66
N VAL A 7 -24.07 -19.96 4.86
CA VAL A 7 -24.09 -18.52 4.62
C VAL A 7 -24.64 -17.91 5.90
N LEU A 8 -23.95 -16.93 6.47
CA LEU A 8 -24.45 -16.10 7.56
C LEU A 8 -24.62 -14.67 7.05
N THR A 9 -25.69 -13.99 7.45
CA THR A 9 -25.98 -12.60 7.01
C THR A 9 -26.19 -11.66 8.19
N ALA A 10 -26.20 -10.35 7.95
CA ALA A 10 -26.33 -9.32 8.98
C ALA A 10 -27.65 -9.36 9.80
N ASP A 11 -28.65 -10.14 9.36
CA ASP A 11 -29.90 -10.35 10.10
C ASP A 11 -29.81 -11.54 11.09
N GLU A 12 -28.67 -12.24 11.14
CA GLU A 12 -28.38 -13.37 12.02
C GLU A 12 -27.30 -13.01 13.08
N ASP A 13 -27.55 -13.36 14.34
CA ASP A 13 -26.56 -13.21 15.42
C ASP A 13 -25.29 -14.03 15.12
N GLY A 14 -24.10 -13.40 15.18
CA GLY A 14 -22.81 -14.11 15.14
C GLY A 14 -21.72 -13.54 14.25
N LEU A 15 -21.97 -12.48 13.47
CA LEU A 15 -20.95 -11.88 12.59
C LEU A 15 -19.77 -11.21 13.34
N ASP A 16 -19.94 -10.81 14.60
CA ASP A 16 -18.87 -10.13 15.37
C ASP A 16 -17.61 -10.99 15.51
N GLY A 17 -17.74 -12.31 15.67
CA GLY A 17 -16.59 -13.23 15.77
C GLY A 17 -15.78 -13.36 14.48
N TYR A 18 -16.34 -12.91 13.35
CA TYR A 18 -15.70 -12.87 12.04
C TYR A 18 -15.15 -11.48 11.70
N ASN A 19 -15.72 -10.41 12.27
CA ASN A 19 -15.35 -9.02 12.00
C ASN A 19 -14.28 -8.46 12.96
N VAL A 20 -14.12 -9.01 14.18
CA VAL A 20 -13.16 -8.51 15.19
C VAL A 20 -11.91 -9.38 15.23
N ASP A 21 -10.72 -8.76 15.22
CA ASP A 21 -9.45 -9.49 15.29
C ASP A 21 -9.15 -10.05 16.70
N TRP A 22 -8.19 -10.97 16.80
CA TRP A 22 -7.85 -11.61 18.08
C TRP A 22 -7.41 -10.63 19.18
N LEU A 23 -6.74 -9.52 18.80
CA LEU A 23 -6.32 -8.46 19.73
C LEU A 23 -7.44 -7.46 20.06
N LYS A 24 -8.60 -7.52 19.38
CA LYS A 24 -9.74 -6.59 19.53
C LYS A 24 -9.38 -5.13 19.23
N THR A 25 -8.49 -4.93 18.27
CA THR A 25 -7.93 -3.64 17.82
C THR A 25 -8.33 -3.28 16.39
N VAL A 26 -8.77 -4.26 15.59
CA VAL A 26 -9.26 -4.08 14.22
C VAL A 26 -10.66 -4.67 14.14
N ARG A 27 -11.62 -3.92 13.59
CA ARG A 27 -13.01 -4.35 13.41
C ARG A 27 -13.54 -3.95 12.03
N GLY A 28 -13.82 -4.96 11.21
CA GLY A 28 -14.54 -4.82 9.95
C GLY A 28 -16.05 -4.67 10.13
N GLN A 29 -16.75 -4.51 9.01
CA GLN A 29 -18.20 -4.31 8.92
C GLN A 29 -18.84 -5.26 7.88
N SER A 30 -18.23 -6.42 7.63
CA SER A 30 -18.75 -7.41 6.69
C SER A 30 -20.13 -7.89 7.10
N ARG A 31 -21.01 -7.96 6.11
CA ARG A 31 -22.43 -8.32 6.25
C ARG A 31 -22.74 -9.76 5.83
N VAL A 32 -21.74 -10.49 5.32
CA VAL A 32 -21.87 -11.85 4.78
C VAL A 32 -20.64 -12.68 5.12
N VAL A 33 -20.86 -13.83 5.76
CA VAL A 33 -19.85 -14.88 5.93
C VAL A 33 -20.25 -16.10 5.09
N LEU A 34 -19.35 -16.56 4.24
CA LEU A 34 -19.50 -17.79 3.44
C LEU A 34 -18.63 -18.89 4.05
N LYS A 35 -19.21 -20.09 4.19
CA LYS A 35 -18.58 -21.27 4.82
C LYS A 35 -18.58 -22.45 3.84
N PRO A 36 -17.76 -22.41 2.77
CA PRO A 36 -17.65 -23.51 1.81
C PRO A 36 -17.16 -24.80 2.46
N SER A 37 -17.49 -25.92 1.85
CA SER A 37 -17.15 -27.29 2.27
C SER A 37 -16.39 -28.10 1.22
N THR A 38 -16.16 -27.52 0.04
CA THR A 38 -15.34 -28.09 -1.04
C THR A 38 -14.58 -27.00 -1.82
N THR A 39 -13.54 -27.40 -2.55
CA THR A 39 -12.75 -26.53 -3.43
C THR A 39 -13.59 -25.96 -4.58
N GLU A 40 -14.57 -26.72 -5.09
CA GLU A 40 -15.48 -26.29 -6.14
C GLU A 40 -16.43 -25.18 -5.64
N GLU A 41 -16.85 -25.22 -4.37
CA GLU A 41 -17.62 -24.12 -3.76
C GLU A 41 -16.75 -22.86 -3.63
N VAL A 42 -15.47 -22.98 -3.23
CA VAL A 42 -14.52 -21.85 -3.21
C VAL A 42 -14.32 -21.26 -4.62
N SER A 43 -14.11 -22.11 -5.63
CA SER A 43 -13.99 -21.70 -7.04
C SER A 43 -15.22 -20.97 -7.56
N ALA A 44 -16.42 -21.46 -7.24
CA ALA A 44 -17.67 -20.82 -7.64
C ALA A 44 -17.87 -19.46 -6.96
N ILE A 45 -17.53 -19.36 -5.66
CA ILE A 45 -17.59 -18.10 -4.91
C ILE A 45 -16.62 -17.07 -5.47
N LEU A 46 -15.33 -17.43 -5.62
CA LEU A 46 -14.31 -16.49 -6.09
C LEU A 46 -14.57 -16.03 -7.52
N ARG A 47 -14.99 -16.93 -8.42
CA ARG A 47 -15.43 -16.58 -9.77
C ARG A 47 -16.55 -15.54 -9.77
N TYR A 48 -17.60 -15.76 -8.97
CA TYR A 48 -18.71 -14.82 -8.83
C TYR A 48 -18.25 -13.47 -8.27
N CYS A 49 -17.42 -13.48 -7.22
CA CYS A 49 -16.86 -12.26 -6.63
C CYS A 49 -15.99 -11.49 -7.62
N ASN A 50 -15.14 -12.18 -8.39
CA ASN A 50 -14.30 -11.56 -9.40
C ASN A 50 -15.12 -11.02 -10.59
N GLU A 51 -16.17 -11.71 -11.04
CA GLU A 51 -17.08 -11.18 -12.06
C GLU A 51 -17.72 -9.86 -11.61
N HIS A 52 -18.15 -9.77 -10.34
CA HIS A 52 -18.88 -8.63 -9.76
C HIS A 52 -18.00 -7.61 -9.02
N SER A 53 -16.67 -7.79 -9.02
CA SER A 53 -15.70 -6.98 -8.27
C SER A 53 -16.02 -6.86 -6.76
N LEU A 54 -16.47 -7.95 -6.14
CA LEU A 54 -16.74 -8.04 -4.70
C LEU A 54 -15.47 -8.49 -3.97
N ALA A 55 -15.03 -7.70 -3.00
CA ALA A 55 -13.89 -8.03 -2.17
C ALA A 55 -14.16 -9.23 -1.23
N VAL A 56 -13.13 -10.01 -0.95
CA VAL A 56 -13.18 -11.24 -0.16
C VAL A 56 -12.05 -11.24 0.86
N CYS A 57 -12.36 -11.48 2.14
CA CYS A 57 -11.38 -11.69 3.20
C CYS A 57 -11.34 -13.19 3.58
N PRO A 58 -10.29 -13.94 3.18
CA PRO A 58 -10.14 -15.34 3.57
C PRO A 58 -9.85 -15.46 5.06
N GLN A 59 -10.58 -16.32 5.77
CA GLN A 59 -10.43 -16.47 7.22
C GLN A 59 -10.33 -17.94 7.65
N GLY A 60 -9.23 -18.26 8.34
CA GLY A 60 -9.05 -19.52 9.06
C GLY A 60 -9.62 -19.45 10.48
N GLY A 61 -8.80 -19.77 11.48
CA GLY A 61 -9.17 -19.73 12.91
C GLY A 61 -9.26 -18.34 13.56
N ASN A 62 -9.09 -17.25 12.80
CA ASN A 62 -9.04 -15.86 13.28
C ASN A 62 -8.07 -15.62 14.47
N THR A 63 -6.85 -16.18 14.39
CA THR A 63 -5.79 -16.06 15.41
C THR A 63 -4.59 -15.21 14.97
N GLY A 64 -4.72 -14.45 13.87
CA GLY A 64 -3.66 -13.58 13.37
C GLY A 64 -3.54 -12.29 14.19
N LEU A 65 -2.32 -11.77 14.35
CA LEU A 65 -2.04 -10.63 15.26
C LEU A 65 -1.83 -9.29 14.54
N VAL A 66 -1.90 -9.28 13.20
CA VAL A 66 -1.61 -8.13 12.33
C VAL A 66 -2.85 -7.61 11.57
N GLY A 67 -4.06 -8.01 11.99
CA GLY A 67 -5.33 -7.60 11.35
C GLY A 67 -5.56 -8.20 9.95
N GLY A 68 -4.68 -9.09 9.46
CA GLY A 68 -4.81 -9.69 8.14
C GLY A 68 -6.06 -10.57 7.95
N SER A 69 -6.58 -11.15 9.05
CA SER A 69 -7.67 -12.14 9.07
C SER A 69 -9.09 -11.58 9.14
N VAL A 70 -9.28 -10.27 9.27
CA VAL A 70 -10.61 -9.64 9.36
C VAL A 70 -10.81 -8.57 8.28
N PRO A 71 -12.04 -8.32 7.82
CA PRO A 71 -12.34 -7.25 6.86
C PRO A 71 -11.90 -5.86 7.38
N VAL A 72 -11.62 -4.93 6.46
CA VAL A 72 -11.41 -3.50 6.79
C VAL A 72 -12.74 -2.74 6.70
N PHE A 73 -13.52 -3.03 5.66
CA PHE A 73 -14.85 -2.48 5.39
C PHE A 73 -15.85 -3.65 5.33
N ASP A 74 -16.50 -3.86 4.19
CA ASP A 74 -17.61 -4.81 4.00
C ASP A 74 -17.22 -6.10 3.24
N GLU A 75 -15.92 -6.40 3.09
CA GLU A 75 -15.43 -7.56 2.33
C GLU A 75 -16.09 -8.87 2.78
N ILE A 76 -16.48 -9.73 1.83
CA ILE A 76 -17.14 -11.00 2.13
C ILE A 76 -16.15 -11.90 2.88
N VAL A 77 -16.48 -12.32 4.11
CA VAL A 77 -15.62 -13.23 4.86
C VAL A 77 -15.78 -14.64 4.31
N LEU A 78 -14.69 -15.22 3.80
CA LEU A 78 -14.65 -16.60 3.32
C LEU A 78 -14.01 -17.50 4.38
N SER A 79 -14.84 -18.11 5.21
CA SER A 79 -14.39 -18.94 6.33
C SER A 79 -14.13 -20.39 5.91
N MET A 80 -12.89 -20.84 6.09
CA MET A 80 -12.48 -22.21 5.73
C MET A 80 -12.94 -23.28 6.76
N SER A 81 -13.68 -22.88 7.80
CA SER A 81 -14.05 -23.70 8.96
C SER A 81 -14.91 -24.95 8.68
N ARG A 82 -15.44 -25.14 7.47
CA ARG A 82 -16.17 -26.36 7.04
C ARG A 82 -15.37 -27.28 6.11
N MET A 83 -14.12 -26.91 5.82
CA MET A 83 -13.14 -27.74 5.10
C MET A 83 -12.12 -28.30 6.11
N ASP A 84 -12.57 -29.15 7.03
CA ASP A 84 -11.78 -29.64 8.17
C ASP A 84 -11.38 -31.14 8.10
N LYS A 85 -11.48 -31.77 6.93
CA LYS A 85 -11.19 -33.21 6.77
C LYS A 85 -9.71 -33.53 6.61
N ILE A 86 -9.27 -34.59 7.28
CA ILE A 86 -8.05 -35.33 6.94
C ILE A 86 -8.37 -36.20 5.72
N ILE A 87 -7.54 -36.12 4.67
CA ILE A 87 -7.76 -36.82 3.39
C ILE A 87 -6.96 -38.14 3.39
N SER A 88 -5.68 -38.08 3.74
CA SER A 88 -4.81 -39.26 3.89
C SER A 88 -3.72 -39.01 4.94
N VAL A 89 -3.21 -40.10 5.51
CA VAL A 89 -1.93 -40.13 6.23
C VAL A 89 -1.18 -41.39 5.79
N ASP A 90 0.00 -41.24 5.23
CA ASP A 90 0.94 -42.34 4.99
C ASP A 90 1.93 -42.42 6.16
N GLU A 91 1.78 -43.47 6.96
CA GLU A 91 2.58 -43.75 8.15
C GLU A 91 4.01 -44.20 7.83
N ILE A 92 4.28 -44.62 6.59
CA ILE A 92 5.60 -45.07 6.11
C ILE A 92 6.41 -43.88 5.60
N SER A 93 5.81 -43.01 4.79
CA SER A 93 6.48 -41.79 4.29
C SER A 93 6.49 -40.65 5.31
N GLY A 94 5.56 -40.66 6.27
CA GLY A 94 5.28 -39.54 7.14
C GLY A 94 4.54 -38.41 6.43
N THR A 95 3.69 -38.70 5.43
CA THR A 95 2.94 -37.67 4.70
C THR A 95 1.53 -37.51 5.24
N LEU A 96 1.11 -36.28 5.50
CA LEU A 96 -0.28 -35.88 5.76
C LEU A 96 -0.84 -35.17 4.52
N VAL A 97 -2.09 -35.48 4.13
CA VAL A 97 -2.90 -34.64 3.23
C VAL A 97 -4.20 -34.27 3.94
N CYS A 98 -4.56 -32.99 3.95
CA CYS A 98 -5.75 -32.49 4.63
C CYS A 98 -6.36 -31.26 3.94
N GLU A 99 -7.59 -30.93 4.32
CA GLU A 99 -8.24 -29.68 3.96
C GLU A 99 -7.70 -28.49 4.79
N ALA A 100 -7.80 -27.27 4.28
CA ALA A 100 -7.18 -26.08 4.85
C ALA A 100 -7.76 -25.62 6.21
N GLY A 101 -9.01 -25.97 6.51
CA GLY A 101 -9.71 -25.64 7.76
C GLY A 101 -9.40 -26.57 8.93
N CYS A 102 -8.55 -27.59 8.75
CA CYS A 102 -8.15 -28.47 9.84
C CYS A 102 -7.42 -27.70 10.96
N ILE A 103 -7.86 -27.89 12.21
CA ILE A 103 -7.27 -27.27 13.41
C ILE A 103 -5.95 -27.96 13.77
N LEU A 104 -4.91 -27.19 14.09
CA LEU A 104 -3.55 -27.71 14.34
C LEU A 104 -3.51 -28.75 15.48
N GLU A 105 -4.21 -28.51 16.60
CA GLU A 105 -4.27 -29.45 17.74
C GLU A 105 -4.91 -30.79 17.33
N ARG A 106 -6.09 -30.76 16.68
CA ARG A 106 -6.78 -31.97 16.18
C ARG A 106 -5.90 -32.80 15.23
N ILE A 107 -5.10 -32.16 14.39
CA ILE A 107 -4.16 -32.83 13.48
C ILE A 107 -2.97 -33.40 14.26
N SER A 108 -2.44 -32.65 15.22
CA SER A 108 -1.31 -33.07 16.05
C SER A 108 -1.64 -34.32 16.87
N ASP A 109 -2.85 -34.37 17.46
CA ASP A 109 -3.36 -35.55 18.17
C ASP A 109 -3.50 -36.75 17.23
N HIS A 110 -4.12 -36.59 16.06
CA HIS A 110 -4.31 -37.69 15.11
C HIS A 110 -2.99 -38.24 14.56
N LEU A 111 -1.99 -37.39 14.30
CA LEU A 111 -0.65 -37.85 13.92
C LEU A 111 0.06 -38.55 15.09
N ALA A 112 -0.15 -38.09 16.33
CA ALA A 112 0.46 -38.69 17.50
C ALA A 112 -0.05 -40.11 17.80
N GLU A 113 -1.29 -40.45 17.40
CA GLU A 113 -1.83 -41.83 17.40
C GLU A 113 -1.07 -42.74 16.41
N LYS A 114 -0.56 -42.17 15.32
CA LYS A 114 0.17 -42.85 14.23
C LYS A 114 1.69 -42.83 14.40
N GLY A 115 2.20 -42.37 15.55
CA GLY A 115 3.64 -42.24 15.78
C GLY A 115 4.31 -41.11 14.98
N LEU A 116 3.53 -40.16 14.45
CA LEU A 116 3.98 -38.97 13.74
C LEU A 116 3.74 -37.70 14.58
N ARG A 117 4.22 -36.56 14.08
CA ARG A 117 4.08 -35.23 14.70
C ARG A 117 3.93 -34.16 13.61
N MET A 118 3.21 -33.07 13.89
CA MET A 118 3.25 -31.88 13.03
C MET A 118 4.62 -31.18 13.13
N PRO A 119 5.20 -30.70 12.01
CA PRO A 119 6.48 -29.99 12.01
C PRO A 119 6.43 -28.60 12.66
N LEU A 120 5.25 -28.10 13.03
CA LEU A 120 5.04 -26.85 13.75
C LEU A 120 4.20 -27.08 15.02
N ASP A 121 4.42 -26.23 16.02
CA ASP A 121 3.57 -26.13 17.22
C ASP A 121 3.60 -24.68 17.73
N LEU A 122 2.46 -24.14 18.19
CA LEU A 122 2.33 -22.73 18.57
C LEU A 122 1.16 -22.52 19.55
N GLY A 123 1.20 -21.44 20.36
CA GLY A 123 0.25 -21.23 21.46
C GLY A 123 -1.24 -21.21 21.06
N ALA A 124 -1.56 -20.84 19.81
CA ALA A 124 -2.92 -20.83 19.28
C ALA A 124 -3.42 -22.19 18.71
N LYS A 125 -2.71 -23.31 18.98
CA LYS A 125 -2.95 -24.64 18.36
C LYS A 125 -4.39 -25.15 18.41
N GLY A 126 -5.14 -24.84 19.47
CA GLY A 126 -6.54 -25.23 19.64
C GLY A 126 -7.55 -24.51 18.73
N SER A 127 -7.13 -23.42 18.06
CA SER A 127 -7.99 -22.60 17.19
C SER A 127 -7.40 -22.36 15.80
N CYS A 128 -6.08 -22.26 15.66
CA CYS A 128 -5.46 -21.99 14.37
C CYS A 128 -5.66 -23.15 13.38
N GLN A 129 -5.81 -22.81 12.10
CA GLN A 129 -6.11 -23.75 11.03
C GLN A 129 -4.94 -23.82 10.05
N LEU A 130 -4.65 -25.00 9.49
CA LEU A 130 -3.44 -25.22 8.70
C LEU A 130 -3.33 -24.33 7.45
N GLY A 131 -4.44 -23.99 6.81
CA GLY A 131 -4.50 -22.99 5.73
C GLY A 131 -4.06 -21.60 6.19
N GLY A 132 -4.45 -21.20 7.41
CA GLY A 132 -3.97 -19.96 8.04
C GLY A 132 -2.48 -20.02 8.34
N ASN A 133 -2.01 -21.11 8.96
CA ASN A 133 -0.61 -21.30 9.32
C ASN A 133 0.30 -21.25 8.07
N ILE A 134 -0.11 -21.86 6.95
CA ILE A 134 0.57 -21.73 5.66
C ILE A 134 0.50 -20.30 5.12
N SER A 135 -0.69 -19.69 5.12
CA SER A 135 -0.88 -18.32 4.60
C SER A 135 -0.01 -17.30 5.33
N THR A 136 0.26 -17.47 6.63
CA THR A 136 1.16 -16.59 7.40
C THR A 136 2.61 -17.08 7.50
N ASN A 137 2.96 -18.23 6.92
CA ASN A 137 4.23 -18.93 7.13
C ASN A 137 4.60 -19.05 8.63
N ALA A 138 3.64 -19.49 9.45
CA ALA A 138 3.79 -19.52 10.91
C ALA A 138 5.03 -20.32 11.36
N GLY A 139 5.82 -19.72 12.26
CA GLY A 139 7.01 -20.33 12.85
C GLY A 139 6.68 -21.20 14.05
N GLY A 140 6.64 -20.60 15.23
CA GLY A 140 6.33 -21.27 16.48
C GLY A 140 7.48 -22.05 17.13
N LEU A 141 7.12 -22.78 18.19
CA LEU A 141 8.01 -23.26 19.27
C LEU A 141 9.08 -24.28 18.84
N ARG A 142 8.98 -24.83 17.62
CA ARG A 142 9.83 -25.94 17.14
C ARG A 142 10.47 -25.67 15.77
N LEU A 143 10.43 -24.43 15.29
CA LEU A 143 11.03 -24.06 14.01
C LEU A 143 12.54 -24.34 13.99
N LEU A 144 13.26 -24.12 15.10
CA LEU A 144 14.66 -24.51 15.30
C LEU A 144 15.00 -25.96 14.86
N ARG A 145 14.05 -26.91 14.99
CA ARG A 145 14.27 -28.33 14.69
C ARG A 145 13.70 -28.79 13.36
N TYR A 146 12.51 -28.30 12.98
CA TYR A 146 11.81 -28.77 11.78
C TYR A 146 11.83 -27.76 10.61
N GLY A 147 12.29 -26.54 10.87
CA GLY A 147 12.41 -25.46 9.89
C GLY A 147 11.08 -24.78 9.55
N SER A 148 11.16 -23.79 8.66
CA SER A 148 9.98 -23.09 8.12
C SER A 148 9.06 -24.01 7.34
N LEU A 149 7.78 -23.64 7.29
CA LEU A 149 6.76 -24.31 6.49
C LEU A 149 7.11 -24.40 5.00
N HIS A 150 7.91 -23.46 4.45
CA HIS A 150 8.47 -23.55 3.09
C HIS A 150 9.20 -24.89 2.80
N GLY A 151 9.84 -25.50 3.81
CA GLY A 151 10.54 -26.78 3.69
C GLY A 151 9.75 -28.00 4.16
N SER A 152 8.65 -27.78 4.89
CA SER A 152 7.79 -28.83 5.45
C SER A 152 6.54 -29.10 4.61
N ILE A 153 6.06 -28.13 3.83
CA ILE A 153 4.99 -28.33 2.85
C ILE A 153 5.51 -29.12 1.64
N LEU A 154 4.76 -30.15 1.23
CA LEU A 154 5.06 -30.97 0.05
C LEU A 154 4.26 -30.49 -1.17
N GLY A 155 3.00 -30.10 -0.96
CA GLY A 155 2.11 -29.59 -2.00
C GLY A 155 0.93 -28.82 -1.44
N ALA A 156 0.22 -28.12 -2.32
CA ALA A 156 -0.97 -27.33 -1.98
C ALA A 156 -1.99 -27.35 -3.13
N GLU A 157 -3.27 -27.30 -2.77
CA GLU A 157 -4.34 -26.90 -3.68
C GLU A 157 -4.83 -25.54 -3.22
N PHE A 158 -4.91 -24.58 -4.14
CA PHE A 158 -5.41 -23.24 -3.86
C PHE A 158 -6.21 -22.67 -5.04
N VAL A 159 -7.03 -21.67 -4.76
CA VAL A 159 -7.92 -21.06 -5.75
C VAL A 159 -7.58 -19.59 -5.92
N MET A 160 -7.33 -19.17 -7.16
CA MET A 160 -7.02 -17.79 -7.53
C MET A 160 -8.29 -16.91 -7.53
N ALA A 161 -8.10 -15.58 -7.62
CA ALA A 161 -9.18 -14.61 -7.57
C ALA A 161 -10.29 -14.87 -8.61
N ASP A 162 -9.93 -15.25 -9.84
CA ASP A 162 -10.86 -15.59 -10.93
C ASP A 162 -11.62 -16.93 -10.74
N GLY A 163 -11.35 -17.64 -9.64
CA GLY A 163 -11.87 -18.97 -9.36
C GLY A 163 -11.10 -20.10 -10.06
N THR A 164 -9.94 -19.84 -10.67
CA THR A 164 -9.08 -20.90 -11.22
C THR A 164 -8.47 -21.71 -10.08
N VAL A 165 -8.65 -23.04 -10.12
CA VAL A 165 -8.06 -23.97 -9.15
C VAL A 165 -6.65 -24.34 -9.62
N ILE A 166 -5.66 -24.06 -8.79
CA ILE A 166 -4.27 -24.47 -8.98
C ILE A 166 -4.03 -25.71 -8.10
N ASP A 167 -4.00 -26.87 -8.75
CA ASP A 167 -3.61 -28.12 -8.12
C ASP A 167 -2.10 -28.35 -8.29
N VAL A 168 -1.35 -28.06 -7.22
CA VAL A 168 0.04 -28.48 -7.04
C VAL A 168 0.15 -29.32 -5.76
N LEU A 169 -0.89 -30.11 -5.47
CA LEU A 169 -0.94 -31.03 -4.34
C LEU A 169 -0.06 -32.24 -4.66
N SER A 170 0.91 -32.51 -3.79
CA SER A 170 1.93 -33.53 -4.00
C SER A 170 2.36 -34.10 -2.67
N GLU A 171 2.50 -35.42 -2.62
CA GLU A 171 3.01 -36.17 -1.47
C GLU A 171 4.52 -36.47 -1.63
N MET A 172 5.16 -35.97 -2.70
CA MET A 172 6.54 -36.27 -3.06
C MET A 172 7.54 -35.41 -2.27
N ARG A 173 8.51 -36.05 -1.60
CA ARG A 173 9.55 -35.31 -0.85
C ARG A 173 10.52 -34.52 -1.75
N LYS A 174 10.58 -34.84 -3.05
CA LYS A 174 11.38 -34.16 -4.06
C LYS A 174 10.61 -34.13 -5.37
N ASP A 175 10.35 -32.94 -5.89
CA ASP A 175 9.81 -32.72 -7.22
C ASP A 175 10.40 -31.44 -7.80
N ASN A 176 10.96 -31.55 -9.02
CA ASN A 176 11.72 -30.49 -9.69
C ASN A 176 11.17 -30.24 -11.11
N THR A 177 9.91 -30.56 -11.40
CA THR A 177 9.32 -30.43 -12.76
C THR A 177 8.81 -29.01 -13.09
N GLY A 178 9.52 -27.96 -12.66
CA GLY A 178 9.15 -26.57 -12.95
C GLY A 178 9.48 -25.60 -11.81
N TYR A 179 8.74 -24.50 -11.74
CA TYR A 179 8.77 -23.58 -10.61
C TYR A 179 7.98 -24.16 -9.43
N ASP A 180 8.45 -23.93 -8.20
CA ASP A 180 7.79 -24.43 -7.00
C ASP A 180 6.61 -23.53 -6.58
N LEU A 181 5.51 -23.58 -7.34
CA LEU A 181 4.38 -22.65 -7.22
C LEU A 181 3.73 -22.64 -5.83
N LYS A 182 3.80 -23.73 -5.06
CA LYS A 182 3.27 -23.76 -3.68
C LYS A 182 3.99 -22.77 -2.76
N GLN A 183 5.21 -22.35 -3.09
CA GLN A 183 5.96 -21.37 -2.30
C GLN A 183 5.37 -19.96 -2.41
N LEU A 184 4.62 -19.65 -3.47
CA LEU A 184 3.97 -18.35 -3.65
C LEU A 184 2.84 -18.13 -2.63
N ILE A 185 2.13 -19.20 -2.21
CA ILE A 185 1.02 -19.07 -1.26
C ILE A 185 1.46 -19.15 0.21
N VAL A 186 2.65 -19.70 0.50
CA VAL A 186 3.24 -19.73 1.84
C VAL A 186 3.69 -18.31 2.22
N GLY A 187 3.06 -17.71 3.23
CA GLY A 187 3.32 -16.31 3.62
C GLY A 187 2.59 -15.26 2.78
N SER A 188 1.65 -15.65 1.90
CA SER A 188 0.87 -14.71 1.07
C SER A 188 -0.33 -14.04 1.77
N GLU A 189 -0.68 -14.50 2.97
CA GLU A 189 -1.80 -14.02 3.80
C GLU A 189 -3.15 -13.95 3.05
N GLY A 190 -3.36 -14.87 2.10
CA GLY A 190 -4.58 -14.96 1.31
C GLY A 190 -4.72 -13.91 0.20
N THR A 191 -3.68 -13.12 -0.08
CA THR A 191 -3.70 -12.07 -1.13
C THR A 191 -3.52 -12.62 -2.54
N LEU A 192 -2.85 -13.76 -2.71
CA LEU A 192 -2.56 -14.39 -4.01
C LEU A 192 -3.49 -15.58 -4.34
N GLY A 193 -4.22 -16.09 -3.35
CA GLY A 193 -5.14 -17.21 -3.53
C GLY A 193 -5.65 -17.76 -2.19
N VAL A 194 -6.75 -18.51 -2.24
CA VAL A 194 -7.37 -19.16 -1.09
C VAL A 194 -6.93 -20.62 -1.05
N VAL A 195 -6.16 -20.98 -0.03
CA VAL A 195 -5.69 -22.37 0.18
C VAL A 195 -6.87 -23.27 0.57
N THR A 196 -7.01 -24.42 -0.10
CA THR A 196 -8.13 -25.37 0.10
C THR A 196 -7.68 -26.74 0.59
N LYS A 197 -6.53 -27.25 0.11
CA LYS A 197 -5.90 -28.49 0.60
C LYS A 197 -4.39 -28.32 0.73
N LEU A 198 -3.79 -29.12 1.61
CA LEU A 198 -2.38 -29.06 1.95
C LEU A 198 -1.80 -30.47 2.10
N SER A 199 -0.52 -30.61 1.74
CA SER A 199 0.28 -31.80 2.04
C SER A 199 1.54 -31.43 2.82
N PHE A 200 1.84 -32.18 3.88
CA PHE A 200 2.95 -31.93 4.80
C PHE A 200 3.85 -33.16 4.98
N ALA A 201 5.15 -32.91 5.12
CA ALA A 201 6.10 -33.86 5.69
C ALA A 201 6.05 -33.79 7.23
N CYS A 202 5.45 -34.81 7.83
CA CYS A 202 5.29 -34.95 9.27
C CYS A 202 6.46 -35.76 9.86
N PRO A 203 7.32 -35.18 10.71
CA PRO A 203 8.38 -35.92 11.38
C PRO A 203 7.82 -37.07 12.25
N PRO A 204 8.61 -38.14 12.50
CA PRO A 204 8.30 -39.12 13.53
C PRO A 204 8.14 -38.45 14.90
N LYS A 205 7.20 -38.95 15.69
CA LYS A 205 7.04 -38.58 17.11
C LYS A 205 8.31 -39.02 17.87
N PRO A 206 8.95 -38.14 18.66
CA PRO A 206 10.09 -38.53 19.48
C PRO A 206 9.73 -39.67 20.45
N ALA A 207 10.68 -40.59 20.65
CA ALA A 207 10.56 -41.68 21.63
C ALA A 207 10.95 -41.24 23.04
N SER A 208 11.66 -40.11 23.15
CA SER A 208 12.02 -39.45 24.40
C SER A 208 11.89 -37.94 24.23
N GLU A 209 11.33 -37.30 25.24
CA GLU A 209 11.21 -35.84 25.33
C GLU A 209 11.58 -35.39 26.74
N ALA A 210 12.33 -34.30 26.84
CA ALA A 210 12.66 -33.65 28.10
C ALA A 210 12.55 -32.13 27.93
N VAL A 211 12.05 -31.45 28.96
CA VAL A 211 12.09 -29.99 29.06
C VAL A 211 12.88 -29.61 30.29
N ALA A 212 13.91 -28.79 30.12
CA ALA A 212 14.63 -28.12 31.19
C ALA A 212 14.25 -26.64 31.21
N LEU A 213 13.91 -26.12 32.39
CA LEU A 213 13.82 -24.69 32.65
C LEU A 213 15.05 -24.29 33.46
N LEU A 214 15.72 -23.21 33.05
CA LEU A 214 17.02 -22.77 33.57
C LEU A 214 17.00 -21.27 33.86
N ALA A 215 17.57 -20.86 34.99
CA ALA A 215 17.57 -19.47 35.46
C ALA A 215 18.95 -18.82 35.25
N CYS A 216 18.99 -17.67 34.56
CA CYS A 216 20.21 -16.98 34.15
C CYS A 216 20.26 -15.53 34.67
N ASP A 217 21.45 -15.02 34.93
CA ASP A 217 21.66 -13.66 35.47
C ASP A 217 21.73 -12.58 34.38
N SER A 218 22.17 -12.95 33.18
CA SER A 218 22.35 -12.02 32.07
C SER A 218 21.91 -12.62 30.74
N PHE A 219 21.64 -11.78 29.76
CA PHE A 219 21.36 -12.24 28.39
C PHE A 219 22.59 -12.86 27.71
N GLU A 220 23.81 -12.46 28.08
CA GLU A 220 25.04 -13.12 27.63
C GLU A 220 25.13 -14.58 28.14
N ASP A 221 24.58 -14.88 29.32
CA ASP A 221 24.46 -16.26 29.80
C ASP A 221 23.44 -17.06 29.00
N VAL A 222 22.32 -16.44 28.55
CA VAL A 222 21.37 -17.06 27.62
C VAL A 222 22.04 -17.40 26.29
N LEU A 223 22.85 -16.49 25.73
CA LEU A 223 23.60 -16.72 24.49
C LEU A 223 24.69 -17.79 24.64
N CYS A 224 25.38 -17.81 25.79
CA CYS A 224 26.34 -18.85 26.12
C CYS A 224 25.65 -20.22 26.22
N LEU A 225 24.57 -20.30 27.00
CA LEU A 225 23.74 -21.50 27.16
C LEU A 225 23.22 -22.04 25.82
N PHE A 226 22.80 -21.16 24.90
CA PHE A 226 22.39 -21.54 23.55
C PHE A 226 23.53 -22.15 22.72
N ARG A 227 24.73 -21.54 22.77
CA ARG A 227 25.92 -22.08 22.10
C ARG A 227 26.27 -23.47 22.62
N GLU A 228 26.25 -23.66 23.94
CA GLU A 228 26.56 -24.95 24.57
C GLU A 228 25.46 -25.99 24.28
N ALA A 229 24.19 -25.61 24.27
CA ALA A 229 23.06 -26.49 23.90
C ALA A 229 23.21 -27.02 22.47
N ARG A 230 23.55 -26.14 21.51
CA ARG A 230 23.81 -26.52 20.12
C ARG A 230 24.98 -27.48 19.94
N GLN A 231 25.96 -27.46 20.85
CA GLN A 231 27.13 -28.34 20.79
C GLN A 231 26.91 -29.67 21.52
N GLY A 232 26.30 -29.65 22.72
CA GLY A 232 26.12 -30.83 23.58
C GLY A 232 24.85 -31.63 23.29
N LEU A 233 23.73 -30.96 23.04
CA LEU A 233 22.46 -31.60 22.70
C LEU A 233 22.39 -31.88 21.19
N ALA A 234 22.86 -30.93 20.38
CA ALA A 234 22.98 -31.04 18.93
C ALA A 234 21.67 -31.52 18.26
N GLU A 235 21.63 -32.74 17.71
CA GLU A 235 20.52 -33.24 16.90
C GLU A 235 19.24 -33.58 17.69
N ILE A 236 19.29 -33.58 19.02
CA ILE A 236 18.08 -33.79 19.86
C ILE A 236 17.43 -32.48 20.32
N LEU A 237 18.10 -31.33 20.18
CA LEU A 237 17.53 -30.02 20.51
C LEU A 237 16.25 -29.79 19.68
N SER A 238 15.17 -29.36 20.32
CA SER A 238 13.84 -29.22 19.72
C SER A 238 13.24 -27.83 19.88
N ALA A 239 13.48 -27.18 21.03
CA ALA A 239 13.17 -25.77 21.25
C ALA A 239 14.25 -25.11 22.12
N PHE A 240 14.46 -23.80 21.94
CA PHE A 240 15.26 -22.97 22.83
C PHE A 240 14.61 -21.59 22.94
N GLU A 241 13.85 -21.40 24.00
CA GLU A 241 13.05 -20.22 24.26
C GLU A 241 13.62 -19.44 25.44
N PHE A 242 13.48 -18.11 25.45
CA PHE A 242 13.79 -17.29 26.61
C PHE A 242 12.63 -16.36 26.97
N TYR A 243 12.60 -15.93 28.23
CA TYR A 243 11.74 -14.84 28.69
C TYR A 243 12.38 -14.11 29.88
N ASP A 244 12.16 -12.80 29.98
CA ASP A 244 12.65 -11.99 31.09
C ASP A 244 11.76 -12.08 32.34
N ALA A 245 12.30 -11.59 33.48
CA ALA A 245 11.59 -11.54 34.75
C ALA A 245 10.27 -10.74 34.67
N ALA A 246 10.21 -9.71 33.83
CA ALA A 246 9.00 -8.90 33.65
C ALA A 246 7.88 -9.71 32.97
N SER A 247 8.21 -10.48 31.92
CA SER A 247 7.31 -11.43 31.25
C SER A 247 6.79 -12.51 32.22
N ALA A 248 7.68 -13.06 33.05
CA ALA A 248 7.31 -14.02 34.09
C ALA A 248 6.36 -13.39 35.13
N GLY A 249 6.62 -12.14 35.54
CA GLY A 249 5.79 -11.38 36.46
C GLY A 249 4.37 -11.17 35.95
N VAL A 250 4.19 -10.81 34.67
CA VAL A 250 2.87 -10.65 34.04
C VAL A 250 2.08 -11.97 34.05
N ALA A 251 2.71 -13.08 33.68
CA ALA A 251 2.06 -14.41 33.71
C ALA A 251 1.68 -14.87 35.12
N ARG A 252 2.51 -14.56 36.12
CA ARG A 252 2.24 -14.82 37.54
C ARG A 252 1.06 -13.98 38.05
N GLU A 253 1.06 -12.68 37.76
CA GLU A 253 0.10 -11.72 38.31
C GLU A 253 -1.30 -11.88 37.72
N HIS A 254 -1.42 -12.10 36.40
CA HIS A 254 -2.72 -12.17 35.73
C HIS A 254 -3.27 -13.58 35.55
N LEU A 255 -2.41 -14.61 35.44
CA LEU A 255 -2.83 -15.99 35.19
C LEU A 255 -2.53 -16.96 36.36
N GLY A 256 -1.93 -16.48 37.45
CA GLY A 256 -1.55 -17.30 38.60
C GLY A 256 -0.41 -18.29 38.32
N LEU A 257 0.33 -18.11 37.22
CA LEU A 257 1.40 -19.01 36.80
C LEU A 257 2.71 -18.66 37.50
N SER A 258 2.92 -19.19 38.71
CA SER A 258 4.17 -19.02 39.44
C SER A 258 5.34 -19.74 38.74
N SER A 259 6.48 -19.05 38.56
CA SER A 259 7.73 -19.69 38.17
C SER A 259 8.13 -20.74 39.22
N PRO A 260 8.49 -21.98 38.83
CA PRO A 260 9.00 -22.99 39.77
C PRO A 260 10.45 -22.72 40.20
N LEU A 261 11.13 -21.75 39.60
CA LEU A 261 12.52 -21.41 39.88
C LEU A 261 12.62 -20.02 40.51
N LEU A 262 13.00 -20.00 41.79
CA LEU A 262 13.57 -18.85 42.46
C LEU A 262 15.07 -19.09 42.63
N ARG A 263 15.80 -18.01 42.90
CA ARG A 263 17.19 -18.02 43.36
C ARG A 263 17.26 -18.52 44.80
N ASP A 264 18.44 -18.91 45.26
CA ASP A 264 18.67 -19.41 46.63
C ASP A 264 18.32 -18.38 47.73
N ASP A 265 18.37 -17.09 47.40
CA ASP A 265 17.95 -15.97 48.27
C ASP A 265 16.42 -15.71 48.25
N GLY A 266 15.66 -16.50 47.49
CA GLY A 266 14.21 -16.38 47.32
C GLY A 266 13.77 -15.32 46.31
N THR A 267 14.70 -14.65 45.61
CA THR A 267 14.37 -13.65 44.57
C THR A 267 14.24 -14.28 43.18
N GLU A 268 13.66 -13.54 42.23
CA GLU A 268 13.52 -13.98 40.84
C GLU A 268 14.80 -13.76 40.04
N SER A 269 15.11 -14.65 39.09
CA SER A 269 16.21 -14.43 38.16
C SER A 269 15.82 -13.46 37.04
N PRO A 270 16.74 -12.61 36.55
CA PRO A 270 16.47 -11.67 35.45
C PRO A 270 16.00 -12.35 34.15
N PHE A 271 16.48 -13.56 33.87
CA PHE A 271 16.14 -14.34 32.68
C PHE A 271 15.83 -15.80 33.02
N TYR A 272 14.91 -16.37 32.24
CA TYR A 272 14.62 -17.80 32.22
C TYR A 272 14.76 -18.33 30.80
N VAL A 273 15.24 -19.57 30.68
CA VAL A 273 15.44 -20.28 29.43
C VAL A 273 14.76 -21.63 29.51
N LEU A 274 13.94 -21.94 28.50
CA LEU A 274 13.30 -23.25 28.33
C LEU A 274 13.97 -23.97 27.17
N VAL A 275 14.53 -25.14 27.45
CA VAL A 275 15.20 -26.02 26.49
C VAL A 275 14.38 -27.30 26.36
N GLU A 276 13.84 -27.58 25.17
CA GLU A 276 13.18 -28.86 24.87
C GLU A 276 14.12 -29.74 24.06
N THR A 277 14.22 -31.02 24.43
CA THR A 277 14.83 -32.08 23.60
C THR A 277 13.80 -33.12 23.17
N GLY A 278 14.05 -33.69 21.99
CA GLY A 278 13.22 -34.69 21.33
C GLY A 278 14.11 -35.61 20.51
N GLY A 279 14.24 -36.86 20.97
CA GLY A 279 15.16 -37.85 20.44
C GLY A 279 14.54 -39.24 20.29
N SER A 280 15.38 -40.20 19.88
CA SER A 280 14.98 -41.57 19.54
C SER A 280 15.39 -42.60 20.59
N ASN A 281 16.17 -42.21 21.61
CA ASN A 281 16.67 -43.13 22.62
C ASN A 281 16.81 -42.43 23.97
N ALA A 282 15.84 -42.67 24.86
CA ALA A 282 15.76 -42.02 26.15
C ALA A 282 17.05 -42.06 26.98
N ARG A 283 17.85 -43.12 26.87
CA ARG A 283 19.12 -43.22 27.60
C ARG A 283 20.17 -42.27 27.04
N HIS A 284 20.39 -42.24 25.72
CA HIS A 284 21.36 -41.32 25.12
C HIS A 284 20.91 -39.87 25.27
N ASP A 285 19.60 -39.63 25.19
CA ASP A 285 19.01 -38.30 25.32
C ASP A 285 19.16 -37.80 26.77
N GLU A 286 18.92 -38.66 27.76
CA GLU A 286 19.19 -38.39 29.18
C GLU A 286 20.69 -38.17 29.47
N GLU A 287 21.58 -39.02 28.97
CA GLU A 287 23.04 -38.86 29.13
C GLU A 287 23.54 -37.52 28.57
N LYS A 288 23.02 -37.08 27.40
CA LYS A 288 23.31 -35.77 26.82
C LYS A 288 22.78 -34.60 27.66
N VAL A 289 21.53 -34.68 28.11
CA VAL A 289 20.90 -33.59 28.88
C VAL A 289 21.57 -33.43 30.25
N HIS A 290 21.87 -34.51 30.97
CA HIS A 290 22.61 -34.42 32.23
C HIS A 290 24.00 -33.81 32.03
N ALA A 291 24.77 -34.25 31.02
CA ALA A 291 26.10 -33.71 30.74
C ALA A 291 26.07 -32.22 30.37
N PHE A 292 25.03 -31.77 29.66
CA PHE A 292 24.78 -30.36 29.38
C PHE A 292 24.46 -29.57 30.65
N LEU A 293 23.53 -30.05 31.48
CA LEU A 293 23.12 -29.37 32.72
C LEU A 293 24.27 -29.30 33.74
N GLU A 294 25.00 -30.40 33.96
CA GLU A 294 26.18 -30.44 34.84
C GLU A 294 27.24 -29.44 34.40
N ARG A 295 27.56 -29.40 33.09
CA ARG A 295 28.48 -28.41 32.51
C ARG A 295 28.00 -26.98 32.79
N MET A 296 26.74 -26.66 32.49
CA MET A 296 26.23 -25.29 32.65
C MET A 296 26.20 -24.83 34.11
N LEU A 297 25.76 -25.69 35.04
CA LEU A 297 25.82 -25.43 36.48
C LEU A 297 27.27 -25.24 36.95
N SER A 298 28.21 -26.09 36.49
CA SER A 298 29.63 -25.98 36.87
C SER A 298 30.31 -24.67 36.42
N THR A 299 29.79 -24.03 35.37
CA THR A 299 30.29 -22.71 34.91
C THR A 299 29.75 -21.53 35.72
N GLY A 300 28.76 -21.74 36.59
CA GLY A 300 28.11 -20.67 37.36
C GLY A 300 27.24 -19.71 36.53
N ARG A 301 26.92 -20.07 35.28
CA ARG A 301 26.08 -19.26 34.36
C ARG A 301 24.59 -19.56 34.45
N VAL A 302 24.25 -20.75 34.95
CA VAL A 302 22.89 -21.14 35.34
C VAL A 302 22.88 -21.21 36.86
N GLN A 303 22.05 -20.40 37.52
CA GLN A 303 21.98 -20.35 38.98
C GLN A 303 21.12 -21.47 39.55
N ASN A 304 20.01 -21.79 38.88
CA ASN A 304 19.08 -22.84 39.28
C ASN A 304 18.41 -23.44 38.04
N GLY A 305 17.92 -24.66 38.14
CA GLY A 305 17.29 -25.37 37.03
C GLY A 305 16.38 -26.51 37.49
N THR A 306 15.35 -26.79 36.70
CA THR A 306 14.46 -27.94 36.89
C THR A 306 14.21 -28.63 35.56
N MET A 307 13.97 -29.94 35.59
CA MET A 307 13.79 -30.77 34.40
C MET A 307 12.57 -31.69 34.55
N ALA A 308 11.83 -31.87 33.45
CA ALA A 308 10.70 -32.77 33.37
C ALA A 308 10.76 -33.64 32.11
N THR A 309 10.51 -34.94 32.30
CA THR A 309 10.22 -35.93 31.23
C THR A 309 8.77 -36.42 31.26
N GLU A 310 8.02 -36.08 32.32
CA GLU A 310 6.61 -36.44 32.48
C GLU A 310 5.72 -35.43 31.73
N PRO A 311 4.78 -35.85 30.85
CA PRO A 311 3.97 -34.94 30.04
C PRO A 311 3.20 -33.86 30.83
N SER A 312 2.72 -34.19 32.03
CA SER A 312 2.03 -33.26 32.93
C SER A 312 2.92 -32.09 33.37
N LYS A 313 4.19 -32.40 33.71
CA LYS A 313 5.21 -31.44 34.15
C LYS A 313 5.83 -30.68 32.98
N ILE A 314 6.04 -31.35 31.85
CA ILE A 314 6.43 -30.71 30.58
C ILE A 314 5.41 -29.60 30.23
N LYS A 315 4.10 -29.92 30.26
CA LYS A 315 3.05 -28.92 30.04
C LYS A 315 3.07 -27.79 31.07
N ALA A 316 3.37 -28.09 32.34
CA ALA A 316 3.48 -27.07 33.38
C ALA A 316 4.69 -26.12 33.19
N LEU A 317 5.84 -26.62 32.70
CA LEU A 317 6.99 -25.77 32.37
C LEU A 317 6.74 -24.92 31.13
N TRP A 318 6.11 -25.49 30.10
CA TRP A 318 5.72 -24.76 28.88
C TRP A 318 4.65 -23.69 29.14
N ALA A 319 3.73 -23.92 30.09
CA ALA A 319 2.57 -23.06 30.32
C ALA A 319 2.91 -21.57 30.54
N THR A 320 4.01 -21.25 31.23
CA THR A 320 4.45 -19.85 31.38
C THR A 320 4.84 -19.26 30.02
N ARG A 321 5.76 -19.91 29.28
CA ARG A 321 6.24 -19.42 27.98
C ARG A 321 5.14 -19.33 26.91
N GLU A 322 4.22 -20.29 26.86
CA GLU A 322 3.10 -20.28 25.91
C GLU A 322 2.08 -19.18 26.22
N ARG A 323 1.87 -18.82 27.49
CA ARG A 323 0.77 -17.93 27.92
C ARG A 323 1.19 -16.49 28.25
N ILE A 324 2.45 -16.08 28.04
CA ILE A 324 2.86 -14.66 28.18
C ILE A 324 1.99 -13.75 27.29
N THR A 325 1.71 -14.14 26.04
CA THR A 325 0.88 -13.34 25.11
C THR A 325 -0.56 -13.17 25.60
N GLU A 326 -1.13 -14.19 26.26
CA GLU A 326 -2.45 -14.10 26.91
C GLU A 326 -2.38 -13.17 28.14
N ALA A 327 -1.37 -13.36 28.99
CA ALA A 327 -1.19 -12.58 30.22
C ALA A 327 -1.01 -11.07 29.93
N LEU A 328 -0.31 -10.70 28.86
CA LEU A 328 -0.13 -9.31 28.45
C LEU A 328 -1.46 -8.61 28.10
N LEU A 329 -2.45 -9.34 27.56
CA LEU A 329 -3.79 -8.77 27.29
C LEU A 329 -4.61 -8.48 28.55
N HIS A 330 -4.20 -9.03 29.70
CA HIS A 330 -4.78 -8.70 31.00
C HIS A 330 -4.05 -7.53 31.70
N ASP A 331 -2.85 -7.17 31.25
CA ASP A 331 -2.04 -6.06 31.77
C ASP A 331 -2.43 -4.70 31.16
N GLY A 332 -3.27 -4.69 30.12
CA GLY A 332 -3.86 -3.48 29.50
C GLY A 332 -3.86 -3.51 27.97
N TYR A 333 -3.69 -2.35 27.35
CA TYR A 333 -3.35 -2.25 25.93
C TYR A 333 -1.91 -2.72 25.70
N VAL A 334 -1.65 -3.35 24.54
CA VAL A 334 -0.35 -3.95 24.22
C VAL A 334 0.16 -3.44 22.86
N TYR A 335 1.22 -2.62 22.88
CA TYR A 335 2.03 -2.34 21.70
C TYR A 335 2.91 -3.57 21.45
N LYS A 336 2.69 -4.26 20.32
CA LYS A 336 3.23 -5.60 20.06
C LYS A 336 4.16 -5.59 18.85
N TYR A 337 5.42 -5.93 19.11
CA TYR A 337 6.48 -6.02 18.13
C TYR A 337 7.00 -7.47 18.08
N ASP A 338 7.15 -7.97 16.88
CA ASP A 338 7.64 -9.32 16.54
C ASP A 338 8.74 -9.08 15.54
N VAL A 339 10.00 -9.24 15.93
CA VAL A 339 11.13 -8.74 15.14
C VAL A 339 12.27 -9.75 15.09
N SER A 340 12.91 -9.87 13.93
CA SER A 340 14.16 -10.63 13.80
C SER A 340 15.35 -9.69 13.98
N LEU A 341 16.27 -10.00 14.89
CA LEU A 341 17.50 -9.24 15.12
C LEU A 341 18.70 -10.18 15.27
N PRO A 342 19.95 -9.72 15.03
CA PRO A 342 21.13 -10.51 15.35
C PRO A 342 21.15 -10.88 16.85
N LEU A 343 21.52 -12.11 17.19
CA LEU A 343 21.39 -12.62 18.57
C LEU A 343 22.04 -11.76 19.65
N ARG A 344 23.14 -11.08 19.34
CA ARG A 344 23.85 -10.22 20.31
C ARG A 344 23.08 -8.94 20.64
N ASP A 345 22.26 -8.49 19.71
CA ASP A 345 21.52 -7.23 19.78
C ASP A 345 20.06 -7.47 20.20
N LEU A 346 19.59 -8.74 20.16
CA LEU A 346 18.21 -9.16 20.38
C LEU A 346 17.58 -8.57 21.65
N TYR A 347 18.20 -8.72 22.82
CA TYR A 347 17.66 -8.15 24.05
C TYR A 347 18.03 -6.67 24.26
N GLY A 348 19.07 -6.18 23.58
CA GLY A 348 19.44 -4.75 23.59
C GLY A 348 18.30 -3.84 23.12
N ALA A 349 17.46 -4.32 22.19
CA ALA A 349 16.23 -3.64 21.79
C ALA A 349 15.23 -3.44 22.95
N VAL A 350 15.13 -4.39 23.88
CA VAL A 350 14.26 -4.31 25.08
C VAL A 350 14.82 -3.29 26.06
N GLU A 351 16.14 -3.28 26.27
CA GLU A 351 16.83 -2.34 27.15
C GLU A 351 16.75 -0.90 26.61
N ALA A 352 17.00 -0.69 25.32
CA ALA A 352 16.84 0.61 24.66
C ALA A 352 15.38 1.11 24.72
N THR A 353 14.39 0.21 24.58
CA THR A 353 12.97 0.57 24.72
C THR A 353 12.63 0.98 26.15
N ARG A 354 13.19 0.31 27.17
CA ARG A 354 13.05 0.70 28.58
C ARG A 354 13.68 2.07 28.88
N GLU A 355 14.86 2.34 28.33
CA GLU A 355 15.52 3.64 28.48
C GLU A 355 14.71 4.76 27.81
N ARG A 356 14.24 4.53 26.58
CA ARG A 356 13.48 5.51 25.80
C ARG A 356 12.11 5.85 26.39
N LEU A 357 11.46 4.89 27.04
CA LEU A 357 10.19 5.08 27.75
C LEU A 357 10.37 5.41 29.25
N ALA A 358 11.61 5.62 29.73
CA ALA A 358 11.88 5.82 31.15
C ALA A 358 11.18 7.07 31.70
N GLY A 359 10.32 6.88 32.68
CA GLY A 359 9.56 7.95 33.33
C GLY A 359 8.25 8.34 32.62
N HIS A 360 7.87 7.69 31.52
CA HIS A 360 6.55 7.91 30.91
C HIS A 360 5.44 7.34 31.82
N PRO A 361 4.48 8.15 32.31
CA PRO A 361 3.55 7.72 33.37
C PRO A 361 2.50 6.71 32.90
N GLY A 362 2.20 6.65 31.59
CA GLY A 362 1.26 5.67 31.01
C GLY A 362 1.85 4.28 30.78
N VAL A 363 3.19 4.12 30.83
CA VAL A 363 3.83 2.81 30.56
C VAL A 363 3.80 1.95 31.81
N THR A 364 3.17 0.78 31.71
CA THR A 364 3.07 -0.21 32.79
C THR A 364 4.29 -1.12 32.79
N ARG A 365 4.62 -1.77 31.66
CA ARG A 365 5.82 -2.61 31.50
C ARG A 365 6.39 -2.54 30.08
N VAL A 366 7.67 -2.87 29.97
CA VAL A 366 8.35 -3.24 28.72
C VAL A 366 8.94 -4.61 28.94
N VAL A 367 8.63 -5.58 28.09
CA VAL A 367 9.01 -7.00 28.25
C VAL A 367 9.59 -7.58 26.97
N GLY A 368 10.50 -8.55 27.12
CA GLY A 368 11.09 -9.30 26.01
C GLY A 368 11.14 -10.81 26.28
N PHE A 369 10.67 -11.58 25.29
CA PHE A 369 10.72 -13.04 25.26
C PHE A 369 10.79 -13.53 23.81
N GLY A 370 11.08 -14.81 23.57
CA GLY A 370 11.01 -15.39 22.23
C GLY A 370 12.01 -16.50 21.94
N HIS A 371 12.29 -16.65 20.64
CA HIS A 371 12.90 -17.83 20.04
C HIS A 371 14.38 -17.55 19.74
N VAL A 372 15.27 -17.91 20.67
CA VAL A 372 16.73 -17.71 20.49
C VAL A 372 17.27 -18.58 19.36
N GLY A 373 16.63 -19.72 19.10
CA GLY A 373 16.96 -20.58 17.96
C GLY A 373 16.96 -19.86 16.62
N ASP A 374 15.99 -18.96 16.46
CA ASP A 374 15.47 -18.52 15.16
C ASP A 374 15.53 -16.99 14.99
N LEU A 375 16.32 -16.32 15.83
CA LEU A 375 16.56 -14.87 15.85
C LEU A 375 15.33 -14.00 16.20
N ASN A 376 14.25 -14.55 16.76
CA ASN A 376 12.98 -13.84 16.95
C ASN A 376 12.78 -13.30 18.39
N LEU A 377 12.48 -12.00 18.51
CA LEU A 377 12.06 -11.29 19.71
C LEU A 377 10.60 -10.84 19.63
N HIS A 378 9.82 -11.25 20.64
CA HIS A 378 8.53 -10.67 20.98
C HIS A 378 8.72 -9.52 21.98
N LEU A 379 8.95 -8.30 21.47
CA LEU A 379 9.03 -7.08 22.26
C LEU A 379 7.62 -6.52 22.48
N ASN A 380 7.22 -6.33 23.74
CA ASN A 380 5.88 -5.83 24.06
C ASN A 380 5.97 -4.72 25.10
N VAL A 381 5.17 -3.67 24.89
CA VAL A 381 4.96 -2.58 25.86
C VAL A 381 3.49 -2.62 26.29
N THR A 382 3.23 -2.51 27.58
CA THR A 382 1.87 -2.47 28.14
C THR A 382 1.57 -1.10 28.75
N SER A 383 0.32 -0.67 28.61
CA SER A 383 -0.23 0.55 29.22
C SER A 383 -1.70 0.30 29.59
N PRO A 384 -2.31 1.02 30.57
CA PRO A 384 -3.69 0.74 30.98
C PRO A 384 -4.72 0.92 29.85
N GLN A 385 -4.40 1.78 28.88
CA GLN A 385 -5.17 2.07 27.66
C GLN A 385 -4.22 2.49 26.54
N TYR A 386 -4.71 2.62 25.31
CA TYR A 386 -3.93 3.19 24.20
C TYR A 386 -3.63 4.68 24.47
N GLU A 387 -2.39 5.08 24.19
CA GLU A 387 -1.90 6.45 24.27
C GLU A 387 -1.00 6.72 23.06
N GLU A 388 -1.41 7.62 22.18
CA GLU A 388 -0.69 8.00 20.96
C GLU A 388 0.75 8.43 21.24
N ALA A 389 0.98 9.18 22.33
CA ALA A 389 2.32 9.58 22.77
C ALA A 389 3.27 8.39 23.08
N ILE A 390 2.76 7.20 23.44
CA ILE A 390 3.58 6.00 23.60
C ILE A 390 3.88 5.38 22.23
N ALA A 391 2.91 5.39 21.32
CA ALA A 391 3.10 4.94 19.94
C ALA A 391 4.16 5.79 19.20
N ASP A 392 4.06 7.12 19.26
CA ASP A 392 5.01 8.07 18.64
C ASP A 392 6.43 7.96 19.21
N LEU A 393 6.56 7.54 20.48
CA LEU A 393 7.86 7.23 21.05
C LEU A 393 8.42 5.92 20.48
N LEU A 394 7.59 4.92 20.18
CA LEU A 394 8.04 3.62 19.69
C LEU A 394 8.25 3.59 18.16
N GLU A 395 7.39 4.24 17.39
CA GLU A 395 7.37 4.23 15.93
C GLU A 395 7.54 5.65 15.39
N PRO A 396 8.39 5.88 14.36
CA PRO A 396 9.15 4.90 13.58
C PRO A 396 10.49 4.49 14.20
N TRP A 397 10.83 4.92 15.42
CA TRP A 397 12.16 4.69 16.00
C TRP A 397 12.59 3.20 16.04
N LEU A 398 11.70 2.30 16.47
CA LEU A 398 11.97 0.86 16.48
C LEU A 398 12.11 0.32 15.04
N TRP A 399 11.33 0.89 14.12
CA TRP A 399 11.48 0.87 12.65
C TRP A 399 12.95 0.90 12.22
N GLU A 400 13.57 2.02 12.59
CA GLU A 400 14.94 2.39 12.25
C GLU A 400 15.97 1.49 12.95
N GLN A 401 15.73 1.10 14.22
CA GLN A 401 16.63 0.18 14.92
C GLN A 401 16.67 -1.20 14.24
N VAL A 402 15.51 -1.74 13.86
CA VAL A 402 15.41 -3.02 13.14
C VAL A 402 16.09 -2.94 11.78
N ALA A 403 15.84 -1.87 11.02
CA ALA A 403 16.50 -1.66 9.72
C ALA A 403 18.03 -1.49 9.83
N ALA A 404 18.52 -0.74 10.82
CA ALA A 404 19.94 -0.56 11.08
C ALA A 404 20.66 -1.88 11.41
N ALA A 405 19.99 -2.77 12.16
CA ALA A 405 20.45 -4.12 12.44
C ALA A 405 20.29 -5.11 11.25
N ARG A 406 19.71 -4.67 10.13
CA ARG A 406 19.29 -5.50 8.97
C ARG A 406 18.33 -6.63 9.38
N GLY A 407 17.46 -6.32 10.32
CA GLY A 407 16.45 -7.21 10.88
C GLY A 407 15.15 -7.28 10.06
N SER A 408 14.18 -8.02 10.61
CA SER A 408 12.82 -8.11 10.05
C SER A 408 11.80 -7.43 10.96
N ILE A 409 10.93 -6.57 10.43
CA ILE A 409 9.82 -5.94 11.16
C ILE A 409 8.64 -6.89 11.45
N SER A 410 8.64 -8.08 10.83
CA SER A 410 7.90 -9.24 11.32
C SER A 410 8.70 -10.51 11.11
N ALA A 411 8.88 -11.29 12.17
CA ALA A 411 9.58 -12.57 12.10
C ALA A 411 8.60 -13.71 11.76
N GLU A 412 7.43 -13.76 12.41
CA GLU A 412 6.45 -14.85 12.21
C GLU A 412 4.98 -14.42 12.12
N HIS A 413 4.61 -13.22 12.59
CA HIS A 413 3.18 -12.82 12.62
C HIS A 413 2.61 -12.35 11.26
N GLY A 414 3.47 -12.17 10.25
CA GLY A 414 3.08 -11.60 8.95
C GLY A 414 2.96 -10.07 8.98
N VAL A 415 2.32 -9.52 7.96
CA VAL A 415 2.23 -8.08 7.69
C VAL A 415 0.81 -7.57 7.90
N GLY A 416 -0.17 -8.30 7.37
CA GLY A 416 -1.59 -8.00 7.44
C GLY A 416 -1.95 -6.56 7.08
N PHE A 417 -2.84 -5.99 7.89
CA PHE A 417 -3.24 -4.59 7.82
C PHE A 417 -2.26 -3.69 8.58
N LYS A 418 -1.79 -4.15 9.75
CA LYS A 418 -1.04 -3.32 10.71
C LYS A 418 0.37 -2.93 10.27
N LYS A 419 1.06 -3.74 9.47
CA LYS A 419 2.49 -3.52 9.14
C LYS A 419 2.75 -3.23 7.65
N ARG A 420 1.69 -3.10 6.84
CA ARG A 420 1.79 -2.96 5.38
C ARG A 420 2.64 -1.76 4.93
N ASP A 421 2.57 -0.68 5.71
CA ASP A 421 3.21 0.61 5.44
C ASP A 421 4.67 0.67 5.95
N VAL A 422 5.11 -0.30 6.76
CA VAL A 422 6.48 -0.36 7.33
C VAL A 422 7.36 -1.45 6.70
N LEU A 423 6.91 -2.08 5.61
CA LEU A 423 7.68 -3.12 4.90
C LEU A 423 9.03 -2.62 4.37
N GLY A 424 9.16 -1.34 4.03
CA GLY A 424 10.40 -0.74 3.51
C GLY A 424 11.60 -0.82 4.47
N TYR A 425 11.36 -0.99 5.78
CA TYR A 425 12.43 -1.18 6.77
C TYR A 425 13.10 -2.57 6.67
N SER A 426 12.50 -3.54 5.97
CA SER A 426 13.04 -4.90 5.81
C SER A 426 13.06 -5.42 4.36
N LYS A 427 12.52 -4.68 3.39
CA LYS A 427 12.45 -5.07 1.97
C LYS A 427 12.90 -3.90 1.10
N SER A 428 13.66 -4.19 0.05
CA SER A 428 14.06 -3.17 -0.92
C SER A 428 12.88 -2.80 -1.85
N PRO A 429 12.89 -1.61 -2.46
CA PRO A 429 11.84 -1.19 -3.40
C PRO A 429 11.63 -2.17 -4.56
N GLU A 430 12.68 -2.82 -5.06
CA GLU A 430 12.60 -3.81 -6.13
C GLU A 430 11.90 -5.10 -5.68
N ALA A 431 12.14 -5.52 -4.44
CA ALA A 431 11.47 -6.70 -3.87
C ALA A 431 9.96 -6.46 -3.72
N LEU A 432 9.57 -5.27 -3.24
CA LEU A 432 8.17 -4.88 -3.10
C LEU A 432 7.50 -4.68 -4.47
N SER A 433 8.20 -4.08 -5.44
CA SER A 433 7.71 -3.96 -6.82
C SER A 433 7.41 -5.34 -7.44
N LEU A 434 8.27 -6.34 -7.19
CA LEU A 434 8.03 -7.71 -7.65
C LEU A 434 6.84 -8.37 -6.93
N MET A 435 6.64 -8.12 -5.63
CA MET A 435 5.48 -8.60 -4.88
C MET A 435 4.17 -8.03 -5.46
N ARG A 436 4.13 -6.76 -5.84
CA ARG A 436 2.98 -6.15 -6.54
C ARG A 436 2.74 -6.75 -7.92
N GLN A 437 3.79 -6.93 -8.73
CA GLN A 437 3.66 -7.59 -10.04
C GLN A 437 3.07 -9.01 -9.92
N LEU A 438 3.40 -9.76 -8.86
CA LEU A 438 2.79 -11.06 -8.56
C LEU A 438 1.32 -10.91 -8.14
N LYS A 439 1.00 -9.93 -7.28
CA LYS A 439 -0.39 -9.60 -6.89
C LYS A 439 -1.25 -9.24 -8.09
N ASP A 440 -0.80 -8.31 -8.93
CA ASP A 440 -1.51 -7.86 -10.14
C ASP A 440 -1.71 -9.01 -11.15
N THR A 441 -0.76 -9.95 -11.22
CA THR A 441 -0.85 -11.14 -12.08
C THR A 441 -1.87 -12.16 -11.55
N MET A 442 -1.97 -12.34 -10.22
CA MET A 442 -2.81 -13.40 -9.62
C MET A 442 -4.21 -12.91 -9.19
N ASP A 443 -4.36 -11.61 -8.98
CA ASP A 443 -5.60 -10.93 -8.63
C ASP A 443 -5.64 -9.51 -9.25
N PRO A 444 -5.85 -9.40 -10.58
CA PRO A 444 -5.83 -8.13 -11.30
C PRO A 444 -6.99 -7.18 -10.93
N LYS A 445 -7.95 -7.62 -10.12
CA LYS A 445 -9.04 -6.78 -9.58
C LYS A 445 -8.84 -6.39 -8.12
N GLY A 446 -7.81 -6.91 -7.45
CA GLY A 446 -7.55 -6.66 -6.03
C GLY A 446 -8.65 -7.16 -5.10
N ILE A 447 -9.43 -8.18 -5.48
CA ILE A 447 -10.55 -8.66 -4.65
C ILE A 447 -10.11 -9.51 -3.46
N LEU A 448 -8.93 -10.14 -3.50
CA LEU A 448 -8.43 -11.03 -2.46
C LEU A 448 -7.68 -10.25 -1.38
N ASN A 449 -8.30 -10.21 -0.19
CA ASN A 449 -7.80 -9.60 1.03
C ASN A 449 -7.22 -8.17 0.83
N PRO A 450 -8.01 -7.22 0.29
CA PRO A 450 -7.53 -5.87 -0.04
C PRO A 450 -7.04 -5.09 1.20
N TYR A 451 -6.40 -3.95 0.92
CA TYR A 451 -5.78 -3.07 1.92
C TYR A 451 -4.63 -3.73 2.71
N LYS A 452 -4.17 -4.89 2.24
CA LYS A 452 -3.15 -5.80 2.79
C LYS A 452 -2.49 -6.52 1.60
N THR A 453 -1.34 -7.17 1.73
CA THR A 453 -0.34 -7.08 2.81
C THR A 453 0.69 -5.98 2.57
N GLU A 454 0.72 -5.40 1.36
CA GLU A 454 1.34 -4.12 1.09
C GLU A 454 0.27 -3.05 1.01
N SER A 455 0.62 -1.80 1.31
CA SER A 455 -0.19 -0.68 0.87
C SER A 455 0.00 -0.43 -0.62
N THR A 456 -1.01 0.18 -1.23
CA THR A 456 -0.92 0.75 -2.58
C THR A 456 0.02 1.97 -2.63
N ALA A 457 0.48 2.48 -1.48
CA ALA A 457 1.56 3.46 -1.35
C ALA A 457 2.92 2.77 -1.61
N GLY A 458 3.18 2.50 -2.89
CA GLY A 458 4.16 1.49 -3.29
C GLY A 458 5.30 1.97 -4.19
N ALA A 459 6.42 2.35 -3.58
CA ALA A 459 7.78 2.39 -4.17
C ALA A 459 8.18 3.52 -5.16
N GLU A 460 7.42 4.61 -5.27
CA GLU A 460 7.94 5.87 -5.86
C GLU A 460 8.02 7.05 -4.85
N ALA A 461 7.31 6.99 -3.71
CA ALA A 461 7.02 8.16 -2.87
C ALA A 461 8.04 8.51 -1.74
N MET A 462 9.07 7.69 -1.51
CA MET A 462 9.90 7.78 -0.28
C MET A 462 10.86 9.00 -0.19
N VAL A 463 10.76 9.96 -1.11
CA VAL A 463 11.49 11.25 -1.10
C VAL A 463 10.54 12.46 -1.17
N GLU A 464 9.28 12.28 -1.57
CA GLU A 464 8.31 13.38 -1.72
C GLU A 464 7.42 13.57 -0.46
N ASP A 465 7.13 12.50 0.28
CA ASP A 465 6.12 12.53 1.36
C ASP A 465 6.47 13.40 2.59
N ILE A 466 7.77 13.66 2.87
CA ILE A 466 8.16 14.58 3.96
C ILE A 466 7.80 16.03 3.64
N GLN A 467 7.60 16.38 2.36
CA GLN A 467 7.09 17.70 1.97
C GLN A 467 5.55 17.75 1.93
N LEU A 468 4.89 16.62 1.68
CA LEU A 468 3.42 16.53 1.58
C LEU A 468 2.70 16.56 2.94
N ILE A 469 3.28 16.05 4.01
CA ILE A 469 2.62 16.07 5.35
C ILE A 469 2.47 17.50 5.90
N SER A 470 3.35 18.44 5.53
CA SER A 470 3.11 19.88 5.75
C SER A 470 1.95 20.40 4.88
N GLN A 471 1.90 20.00 3.61
CA GLN A 471 0.93 20.50 2.64
C GLN A 471 -0.50 20.01 2.89
N GLU A 472 -0.73 18.77 3.35
CA GLU A 472 -2.10 18.28 3.61
C GLU A 472 -2.80 19.05 4.73
N LYS A 473 -2.04 19.54 5.71
CA LYS A 473 -2.58 20.38 6.79
C LYS A 473 -2.93 21.78 6.31
N GLU A 474 -2.13 22.35 5.41
CA GLU A 474 -2.37 23.64 4.76
C GLU A 474 -3.53 23.57 3.74
N LEU A 475 -3.68 22.43 3.04
CA LEU A 475 -4.73 22.21 2.05
C LEU A 475 -6.12 22.02 2.69
N ALA A 476 -6.19 21.42 3.88
CA ALA A 476 -7.45 21.19 4.60
C ALA A 476 -8.19 22.49 4.94
N GLU A 477 -7.46 23.57 5.26
CA GLU A 477 -8.03 24.88 5.61
C GLU A 477 -8.50 25.67 4.36
N CYS A 478 -7.85 25.47 3.21
CA CYS A 478 -8.29 26.05 1.92
C CYS A 478 -9.58 25.41 1.36
N LEU A 479 -9.86 24.15 1.69
CA LEU A 479 -11.03 23.42 1.19
C LEU A 479 -12.38 23.92 1.75
N GLU A 480 -12.39 24.78 2.78
CA GLU A 480 -13.63 25.37 3.30
C GLU A 480 -14.23 26.46 2.41
N TYR A 481 -13.45 27.05 1.49
CA TYR A 481 -13.93 28.14 0.62
C TYR A 481 -14.73 27.62 -0.60
N PRO A 482 -16.00 28.03 -0.75
CA PRO A 482 -16.78 27.82 -1.97
C PRO A 482 -16.06 28.29 -3.23
N HIS A 483 -16.05 27.46 -4.27
CA HIS A 483 -15.43 27.79 -5.54
C HIS A 483 -16.02 26.98 -6.71
N LEU A 484 -15.64 27.33 -7.93
CA LEU A 484 -15.98 26.54 -9.11
C LEU A 484 -14.78 25.65 -9.46
N GLU A 485 -14.99 24.34 -9.51
CA GLU A 485 -13.96 23.37 -9.85
C GLU A 485 -13.95 23.10 -11.37
N LEU A 486 -12.87 23.48 -12.04
CA LEU A 486 -12.63 23.27 -13.48
C LEU A 486 -12.30 21.81 -13.76
N LYS A 487 -13.31 21.01 -14.13
CA LYS A 487 -13.15 19.56 -14.36
C LYS A 487 -12.46 19.22 -15.68
N SER A 488 -12.84 19.91 -16.76
CA SER A 488 -12.31 19.63 -18.10
C SER A 488 -12.63 20.75 -19.10
N VAL A 489 -11.69 21.06 -19.99
CA VAL A 489 -12.00 21.72 -21.26
C VAL A 489 -12.80 20.75 -22.14
N SER A 490 -13.94 21.21 -22.64
CA SER A 490 -14.84 20.43 -23.51
C SER A 490 -14.80 20.88 -24.97
N HIS A 491 -14.33 22.11 -25.22
CA HIS A 491 -14.08 22.69 -26.54
C HIS A 491 -13.12 23.89 -26.39
N SER A 492 -12.10 23.99 -27.23
CA SER A 492 -11.12 25.09 -27.26
C SER A 492 -10.92 25.59 -28.69
N ASN A 493 -11.59 26.69 -29.03
CA ASN A 493 -11.47 27.42 -30.29
C ASN A 493 -11.69 28.93 -30.09
N LEU A 494 -11.03 29.50 -29.08
CA LEU A 494 -11.19 30.92 -28.70
C LEU A 494 -10.78 31.87 -29.84
N GLY A 495 -11.67 32.79 -30.21
CA GLY A 495 -11.48 33.68 -31.36
C GLY A 495 -11.39 32.99 -32.73
N GLY A 496 -11.67 31.69 -32.81
CA GLY A 496 -11.43 30.87 -34.01
C GLY A 496 -9.99 30.37 -34.15
N PHE A 497 -9.22 30.36 -33.05
CA PHE A 497 -7.81 29.97 -33.03
C PHE A 497 -7.48 29.01 -31.86
N GLY A 498 -8.10 27.84 -31.80
CA GLY A 498 -7.72 26.78 -30.84
C GLY A 498 -7.33 25.45 -31.51
N PRO A 499 -7.07 24.39 -30.71
CA PRO A 499 -6.80 23.04 -31.23
C PRO A 499 -8.03 22.36 -31.84
N ASP A 500 -9.25 22.78 -31.47
CA ASP A 500 -10.50 22.14 -31.91
C ASP A 500 -11.11 22.85 -33.13
N GLU A 501 -11.64 22.08 -34.08
CA GLU A 501 -12.40 22.60 -35.21
C GLU A 501 -13.86 22.92 -34.81
N GLY A 502 -14.45 23.97 -35.38
CA GLY A 502 -15.90 24.24 -35.28
C GLY A 502 -16.23 25.67 -34.87
N GLU A 503 -17.24 25.81 -34.00
CA GLU A 503 -17.70 27.12 -33.50
C GLU A 503 -16.65 27.80 -32.63
N GLU A 504 -16.76 29.13 -32.49
CA GLU A 504 -15.86 29.94 -31.68
C GLU A 504 -16.20 29.81 -30.19
N GLY A 505 -15.16 29.74 -29.36
CA GLY A 505 -15.27 29.82 -27.91
C GLY A 505 -14.38 28.80 -27.18
N LEU A 506 -14.26 28.98 -25.86
CA LEU A 506 -13.55 28.10 -24.94
C LEU A 506 -14.51 27.68 -23.83
N VAL A 507 -14.80 26.39 -23.73
CA VAL A 507 -15.89 25.84 -22.92
C VAL A 507 -15.36 24.90 -21.84
N TYR A 508 -15.56 25.27 -20.59
CA TYR A 508 -15.22 24.46 -19.41
C TYR A 508 -16.44 23.75 -18.85
N HIS A 509 -16.31 22.47 -18.53
CA HIS A 509 -17.16 21.84 -17.54
C HIS A 509 -16.68 22.28 -16.14
N ILE A 510 -17.57 22.94 -15.39
CA ILE A 510 -17.33 23.39 -14.02
C ILE A 510 -18.30 22.72 -13.05
N ARG A 511 -17.87 22.51 -11.82
CA ARG A 511 -18.72 22.10 -10.71
C ARG A 511 -18.67 23.13 -9.59
N ASP A 512 -19.83 23.57 -9.12
CA ASP A 512 -19.94 24.37 -7.91
C ASP A 512 -19.69 23.49 -6.69
N THR A 513 -18.68 23.80 -5.86
CA THR A 513 -18.34 22.97 -4.68
C THR A 513 -19.31 23.14 -3.52
N LYS A 514 -20.06 24.25 -3.47
CA LYS A 514 -21.00 24.61 -2.39
C LYS A 514 -22.38 24.00 -2.61
N PHE A 515 -22.86 24.02 -3.86
CA PHE A 515 -24.17 23.51 -4.24
C PHE A 515 -24.11 22.14 -4.97
N ASN A 516 -22.91 21.68 -5.35
CA ASN A 516 -22.67 20.43 -6.08
C ASN A 516 -23.45 20.35 -7.43
N GLU A 517 -23.61 21.50 -8.08
CA GLU A 517 -24.24 21.63 -9.39
C GLU A 517 -23.17 21.69 -10.51
N ASP A 518 -23.50 21.10 -11.66
CA ASP A 518 -22.62 21.02 -12.84
C ASP A 518 -23.04 22.07 -13.89
N TYR A 519 -22.17 23.02 -14.22
CA TYR A 519 -22.42 24.04 -15.25
C TYR A 519 -21.40 23.97 -16.41
N GLU A 520 -21.63 24.77 -17.44
CA GLU A 520 -20.64 25.15 -18.43
C GLU A 520 -20.31 26.64 -18.32
N MET A 521 -19.02 26.96 -18.19
CA MET A 521 -18.49 28.31 -18.37
C MET A 521 -17.98 28.43 -19.81
N VAL A 522 -18.50 29.41 -20.54
CA VAL A 522 -18.16 29.66 -21.95
C VAL A 522 -17.52 31.03 -22.08
N ILE A 523 -16.31 31.06 -22.64
CA ILE A 523 -15.55 32.28 -22.96
C ILE A 523 -15.59 32.50 -24.47
N HIS A 524 -16.08 33.67 -24.89
CA HIS A 524 -16.12 34.09 -26.30
C HIS A 524 -15.26 35.34 -26.53
N ALA A 525 -14.57 35.40 -27.67
CA ALA A 525 -13.84 36.60 -28.09
C ALA A 525 -14.77 37.61 -28.78
N LEU A 526 -14.94 38.78 -28.16
CA LEU A 526 -15.75 39.90 -28.67
C LEU A 526 -15.03 40.72 -29.74
N ASN A 527 -13.70 40.60 -29.85
CA ASN A 527 -12.87 41.33 -30.80
C ASN A 527 -12.20 40.39 -31.84
N LYS A 528 -12.23 40.78 -33.11
CA LYS A 528 -11.76 39.93 -34.25
C LYS A 528 -10.25 39.95 -34.48
N ASP A 529 -9.54 40.81 -33.75
CA ASP A 529 -8.09 41.04 -33.84
C ASP A 529 -7.28 40.27 -32.80
N TYR A 530 -7.92 39.55 -31.86
CA TYR A 530 -7.22 38.60 -30.98
C TYR A 530 -6.48 37.54 -31.81
N ARG A 531 -5.20 37.32 -31.50
CA ARG A 531 -4.39 36.23 -32.07
C ARG A 531 -3.55 35.61 -30.95
N PRO A 532 -3.62 34.29 -30.73
CA PRO A 532 -2.71 33.62 -29.82
C PRO A 532 -1.27 33.62 -30.35
N TYR A 533 -0.33 33.43 -29.44
CA TYR A 533 1.04 33.05 -29.79
C TYR A 533 1.11 31.60 -30.28
N ASP A 534 0.43 30.69 -29.56
CA ASP A 534 0.26 29.29 -29.96
C ASP A 534 -1.15 28.79 -29.56
N PRO A 535 -2.01 28.41 -30.53
CA PRO A 535 -3.33 27.85 -30.27
C PRO A 535 -3.34 26.65 -29.33
N LYS A 536 -2.28 25.83 -29.31
CA LYS A 536 -2.21 24.60 -28.47
C LYS A 536 -2.13 24.89 -26.97
N TRP A 537 -1.91 26.16 -26.60
CA TRP A 537 -1.76 26.64 -25.22
C TRP A 537 -2.95 27.53 -24.81
N ILE A 538 -4.15 27.24 -25.33
CA ILE A 538 -5.41 27.85 -24.94
C ILE A 538 -6.27 26.81 -24.22
N GLY A 539 -6.68 27.13 -22.99
CA GLY A 539 -7.27 26.18 -22.05
C GLY A 539 -6.20 25.54 -21.18
N LYS A 540 -6.34 24.25 -20.88
CA LYS A 540 -5.59 23.60 -19.80
C LYS A 540 -4.08 23.57 -20.04
N PHE A 541 -3.35 24.14 -19.10
CA PHE A 541 -1.89 24.24 -19.11
C PHE A 541 -1.33 23.92 -17.71
N ASN A 542 -0.82 22.69 -17.55
CA ASN A 542 -0.41 22.12 -16.26
C ASN A 542 -1.53 22.21 -15.21
N HIS A 543 -1.34 23.02 -14.16
CA HIS A 543 -2.28 23.22 -13.04
C HIS A 543 -3.22 24.43 -13.25
N TYR A 544 -3.08 25.17 -14.35
CA TYR A 544 -3.83 26.40 -14.63
C TYR A 544 -4.61 26.29 -15.94
N GLU A 545 -5.53 27.24 -16.14
CA GLU A 545 -6.05 27.55 -17.46
C GLU A 545 -5.28 28.72 -18.05
N ALA A 546 -4.97 28.67 -19.35
CA ALA A 546 -4.13 29.67 -20.02
C ALA A 546 -4.85 30.34 -21.19
N ILE A 547 -4.65 31.65 -21.29
CA ILE A 547 -4.87 32.44 -22.51
C ILE A 547 -3.53 33.08 -22.88
N ASN A 548 -3.08 32.87 -24.13
CA ASN A 548 -1.79 33.40 -24.59
C ASN A 548 -1.96 34.37 -25.77
N MET A 549 -1.01 35.29 -25.94
CA MET A 549 -0.92 36.22 -27.08
C MET A 549 0.50 36.79 -27.23
N MET A 550 0.80 37.44 -28.36
CA MET A 550 2.01 38.27 -28.48
C MET A 550 1.84 39.60 -27.73
N ALA A 551 2.94 40.16 -27.19
CA ALA A 551 2.93 41.50 -26.60
C ALA A 551 2.43 42.56 -27.62
N GLY A 552 1.59 43.50 -27.16
CA GLY A 552 0.78 44.38 -28.00
C GLY A 552 -0.56 43.78 -28.43
N GLY A 553 -0.84 42.52 -28.09
CA GLY A 553 -2.11 41.84 -28.31
C GLY A 553 -3.22 42.25 -27.33
N ARG A 554 -4.47 42.00 -27.73
CA ARG A 554 -5.67 42.23 -26.93
C ARG A 554 -6.73 41.18 -27.23
N LEU A 555 -7.34 40.66 -26.17
CA LEU A 555 -8.58 39.89 -26.17
C LEU A 555 -9.61 40.65 -25.34
N LYS A 556 -10.73 41.06 -25.93
CA LYS A 556 -11.94 41.37 -25.17
C LYS A 556 -12.77 40.09 -25.13
N ALA A 557 -12.99 39.54 -23.93
CA ALA A 557 -13.70 38.30 -23.72
C ALA A 557 -15.01 38.52 -22.95
N SER A 558 -16.07 37.80 -23.34
CA SER A 558 -17.26 37.62 -22.50
C SER A 558 -17.26 36.23 -21.89
N PHE A 559 -17.41 36.16 -20.57
CA PHE A 559 -17.62 34.93 -19.83
C PHE A 559 -19.13 34.78 -19.61
N THR A 560 -19.68 33.60 -19.88
CA THR A 560 -21.13 33.31 -19.76
C THR A 560 -21.34 31.92 -19.15
N PHE A 561 -22.43 31.74 -18.42
CA PHE A 561 -22.74 30.48 -17.71
C PHE A 561 -24.02 29.85 -18.24
N ARG A 562 -23.99 28.53 -18.47
CA ARG A 562 -25.17 27.75 -18.88
C ARG A 562 -25.21 26.39 -18.20
N ASP A 563 -26.43 25.86 -18.02
CA ASP A 563 -26.63 24.52 -17.49
C ASP A 563 -26.04 23.47 -18.45
N LYS A 564 -25.29 22.52 -17.89
CA LYS A 564 -24.49 21.54 -18.66
C LYS A 564 -25.34 20.68 -19.59
N PHE A 565 -26.57 20.35 -19.20
CA PHE A 565 -27.42 19.41 -19.93
C PHE A 565 -28.41 20.09 -20.88
N THR A 566 -29.07 21.15 -20.42
CA THR A 566 -30.11 21.88 -21.18
C THR A 566 -29.56 23.05 -22.00
N LYS A 567 -28.29 23.44 -21.77
CA LYS A 567 -27.60 24.59 -22.39
C LYS A 567 -28.30 25.95 -22.20
N LYS A 568 -29.25 26.04 -21.27
CA LYS A 568 -29.92 27.29 -20.93
C LYS A 568 -29.00 28.18 -20.07
N PRO A 569 -29.01 29.52 -20.24
CA PRO A 569 -28.28 30.42 -19.36
C PRO A 569 -28.66 30.20 -17.90
N VAL A 570 -27.66 30.27 -17.01
CA VAL A 570 -27.82 30.18 -15.56
C VAL A 570 -27.16 31.37 -14.86
N THR A 571 -27.54 31.58 -13.61
CA THR A 571 -26.89 32.53 -12.70
C THR A 571 -26.10 31.74 -11.68
N VAL A 572 -24.78 31.94 -11.64
CA VAL A 572 -23.91 31.33 -10.62
C VAL A 572 -23.98 32.17 -9.34
N PRO A 573 -24.32 31.58 -8.18
CA PRO A 573 -24.55 32.36 -6.95
C PRO A 573 -23.30 33.08 -6.43
N GLU A 574 -22.15 32.39 -6.44
CA GLU A 574 -20.84 32.89 -6.00
C GLU A 574 -19.76 32.29 -6.91
N MET A 575 -18.78 33.09 -7.32
CA MET A 575 -17.66 32.64 -8.14
C MET A 575 -16.41 33.45 -7.81
N GLU A 576 -15.27 32.76 -7.74
CA GLU A 576 -13.96 33.38 -7.67
C GLU A 576 -13.24 33.20 -9.02
N LEU A 577 -12.42 34.18 -9.39
CA LEU A 577 -11.56 34.13 -10.57
C LEU A 577 -10.20 34.72 -10.22
N THR A 578 -9.17 33.88 -10.14
CA THR A 578 -7.81 34.32 -9.81
C THR A 578 -6.94 34.29 -11.04
N PHE A 579 -6.20 35.38 -11.29
CA PHE A 579 -5.16 35.47 -12.32
C PHE A 579 -3.77 35.59 -11.69
N PHE A 580 -2.78 34.94 -12.29
CA PHE A 580 -1.41 34.81 -11.78
C PHE A 580 -0.37 35.44 -12.72
N ASP A 581 0.82 35.70 -12.16
CA ASP A 581 2.06 36.09 -12.86
C ASP A 581 1.94 37.37 -13.73
N LEU A 582 1.00 38.27 -13.41
CA LEU A 582 0.76 39.50 -14.16
C LEU A 582 1.96 40.46 -14.06
N ASP A 583 2.78 40.52 -15.11
CA ASP A 583 4.08 41.20 -15.07
C ASP A 583 4.41 42.10 -16.28
N GLU A 584 5.60 42.68 -16.27
CA GLU A 584 6.21 43.38 -17.40
C GLU A 584 7.32 42.54 -18.04
N GLU A 585 7.52 42.65 -19.36
CA GLU A 585 8.57 41.91 -20.06
C GLU A 585 9.96 42.48 -19.69
N SER A 586 9.99 43.80 -19.50
CA SER A 586 11.08 44.60 -18.96
C SER A 586 10.48 45.94 -18.49
N PRO A 587 11.17 46.75 -17.66
CA PRO A 587 10.53 47.88 -16.98
C PRO A 587 9.86 48.87 -17.95
N GLY A 588 8.53 48.98 -17.88
CA GLY A 588 7.70 49.82 -18.75
C GLY A 588 7.43 49.28 -20.16
N LEU A 589 7.67 47.99 -20.44
CA LEU A 589 7.40 47.33 -21.73
C LEU A 589 6.74 45.96 -21.55
N GLY A 590 5.81 45.61 -22.44
CA GLY A 590 5.13 44.32 -22.42
C GLY A 590 4.20 44.07 -21.22
N ALA A 591 3.97 45.08 -20.37
CA ALA A 591 3.09 45.03 -19.19
C ALA A 591 1.75 44.37 -19.50
N GLU A 592 1.43 43.34 -18.71
CA GLU A 592 0.18 42.60 -18.77
C GLU A 592 -0.92 43.35 -18.01
N THR A 593 -2.15 43.28 -18.51
CA THR A 593 -3.26 44.11 -18.04
C THR A 593 -4.58 43.38 -18.17
N LEU A 594 -5.34 43.38 -17.08
CA LEU A 594 -6.73 42.96 -17.01
C LEU A 594 -7.61 44.19 -16.77
N ASP A 595 -8.69 44.33 -17.52
CA ASP A 595 -9.66 45.42 -17.38
C ASP A 595 -11.07 44.81 -17.40
N PHE A 596 -11.74 44.80 -16.25
CA PHE A 596 -13.08 44.23 -16.05
C PHE A 596 -14.17 45.28 -16.28
N HIS A 597 -15.24 44.89 -16.97
CA HIS A 597 -16.32 45.78 -17.44
C HIS A 597 -17.62 45.42 -16.68
N GLY A 598 -17.70 45.89 -15.43
CA GLY A 598 -18.72 45.55 -14.44
C GLY A 598 -18.73 44.08 -13.96
N GLY A 599 -19.59 43.80 -12.97
CA GLY A 599 -20.00 42.45 -12.57
C GLY A 599 -19.25 41.81 -11.39
N TRP A 600 -18.07 42.33 -11.00
CA TRP A 600 -17.41 41.92 -9.76
C TRP A 600 -18.14 42.43 -8.52
N SER A 601 -17.75 41.93 -7.35
CA SER A 601 -18.29 42.31 -6.04
C SER A 601 -17.22 42.63 -5.00
N HIS A 602 -16.01 42.08 -5.18
CA HIS A 602 -14.81 42.31 -4.37
C HIS A 602 -13.57 41.92 -5.20
N TYR A 603 -12.39 42.38 -4.81
CA TYR A 603 -11.12 41.85 -5.32
C TYR A 603 -10.05 41.84 -4.23
N ASP A 604 -9.13 40.88 -4.34
CA ASP A 604 -8.04 40.68 -3.40
C ASP A 604 -6.68 40.86 -4.07
N VAL A 605 -5.81 41.60 -3.38
CA VAL A 605 -4.36 41.70 -3.65
C VAL A 605 -3.61 41.75 -2.32
N VAL A 606 -2.37 41.23 -2.31
CA VAL A 606 -1.50 41.37 -1.12
C VAL A 606 -1.02 42.82 -0.96
N LYS A 607 -0.75 43.25 0.27
CA LYS A 607 -0.38 44.63 0.59
C LYS A 607 0.87 45.16 -0.11
N ASP A 608 1.86 44.30 -0.36
CA ASP A 608 3.08 44.65 -1.12
C ASP A 608 2.97 44.21 -2.60
N SER A 609 1.78 44.28 -3.19
CA SER A 609 1.52 43.84 -4.56
C SER A 609 2.37 44.60 -5.60
N ALA A 610 2.85 43.82 -6.58
CA ALA A 610 3.47 44.28 -7.81
C ALA A 610 2.43 44.72 -8.87
N LEU A 611 1.14 44.68 -8.55
CA LEU A 611 0.04 45.09 -9.43
C LEU A 611 -0.43 46.50 -9.07
N LYS A 612 -0.63 47.32 -10.10
CA LYS A 612 -1.34 48.58 -9.98
C LYS A 612 -2.81 48.34 -10.28
N ALA A 613 -3.63 48.30 -9.23
CA ALA A 613 -5.07 48.41 -9.33
C ALA A 613 -5.49 49.87 -9.61
N SER A 614 -6.52 50.05 -10.43
CA SER A 614 -7.22 51.34 -10.57
C SER A 614 -8.66 51.12 -10.99
N GLU A 615 -9.58 51.70 -10.23
CA GLU A 615 -11.01 51.77 -10.52
C GLU A 615 -11.39 53.14 -11.10
N ASP A 616 -12.41 53.20 -11.94
CA ASP A 616 -12.95 54.46 -12.45
C ASP A 616 -13.98 55.11 -11.51
N GLN A 617 -14.33 56.37 -11.75
CA GLN A 617 -15.20 57.14 -10.85
C GLN A 617 -16.67 56.65 -10.82
N ASP A 618 -17.04 55.83 -11.80
CA ASP A 618 -18.40 55.31 -11.97
C ASP A 618 -18.54 53.87 -11.43
N GLY A 619 -17.45 53.21 -11.01
CA GLY A 619 -17.44 51.83 -10.49
C GLY A 619 -17.76 50.78 -11.56
N LEU A 620 -17.42 51.07 -12.82
CA LEU A 620 -17.76 50.25 -14.00
C LEU A 620 -16.54 49.66 -14.69
N HIS A 621 -15.35 50.22 -14.44
CA HIS A 621 -14.08 49.72 -14.94
C HIS A 621 -13.07 49.48 -13.81
N LEU A 622 -12.62 48.23 -13.67
CA LEU A 622 -11.58 47.82 -12.72
C LEU A 622 -10.38 47.28 -13.49
N THR A 623 -9.26 48.00 -13.46
CA THR A 623 -8.02 47.65 -14.17
C THR A 623 -6.93 47.20 -13.20
N PHE A 624 -6.27 46.09 -13.53
CA PHE A 624 -5.02 45.63 -12.91
C PHE A 624 -3.90 45.61 -13.95
N GLN A 625 -2.76 46.22 -13.64
CA GLN A 625 -1.58 46.22 -14.51
C GLN A 625 -0.34 45.75 -13.73
N GLY A 626 0.43 44.80 -14.28
CA GLY A 626 1.74 44.43 -13.74
C GLY A 626 2.74 45.59 -13.80
N THR A 627 3.52 45.79 -12.73
CA THR A 627 4.49 46.92 -12.61
C THR A 627 5.94 46.49 -12.37
N THR A 628 6.20 45.18 -12.31
CA THR A 628 7.54 44.61 -12.11
C THR A 628 7.87 43.66 -13.24
N SER A 629 9.16 43.52 -13.57
CA SER A 629 9.57 42.67 -14.68
C SER A 629 9.59 41.19 -14.33
N GLY A 630 9.26 40.35 -15.30
CA GLY A 630 9.26 38.91 -15.18
C GLY A 630 10.59 38.30 -14.79
N THR A 631 10.54 37.50 -13.73
CA THR A 631 11.55 36.53 -13.31
C THR A 631 11.05 35.12 -13.68
N ARG A 632 11.90 34.09 -13.56
CA ARG A 632 11.52 32.71 -13.96
C ARG A 632 10.74 32.03 -12.83
N ASP A 633 9.65 32.68 -12.43
CA ASP A 633 8.95 32.45 -11.16
C ASP A 633 7.49 31.98 -11.41
N SER A 634 7.20 31.43 -12.60
CA SER A 634 5.88 30.90 -12.97
C SER A 634 5.40 29.87 -11.93
N PRO A 635 4.14 29.97 -11.46
CA PRO A 635 3.71 29.30 -10.23
C PRO A 635 3.64 27.77 -10.39
N GLY A 636 4.23 27.05 -9.43
CA GLY A 636 4.41 25.59 -9.48
C GLY A 636 3.17 24.81 -9.03
N SER A 637 2.46 25.33 -8.04
CA SER A 637 1.15 24.85 -7.61
C SER A 637 0.24 26.05 -7.30
N VAL A 638 -1.06 25.84 -7.42
CA VAL A 638 -2.08 26.88 -7.21
C VAL A 638 -2.17 27.28 -5.74
N GLU A 639 -1.93 26.34 -4.84
CA GLU A 639 -2.18 26.48 -3.40
C GLU A 639 -0.95 26.91 -2.58
N GLN A 640 0.23 27.07 -3.19
CA GLN A 640 1.48 27.47 -2.53
C GLN A 640 2.25 28.55 -3.33
N GLU A 641 1.61 29.69 -3.57
CA GLU A 641 2.28 30.87 -4.11
C GLU A 641 3.30 31.41 -3.11
N ASP A 642 4.55 31.65 -3.52
CA ASP A 642 5.50 32.41 -2.69
C ASP A 642 5.17 33.91 -2.63
N ASN A 643 5.81 34.67 -1.74
CA ASN A 643 5.53 36.11 -1.58
C ASN A 643 5.71 36.94 -2.87
N LYS A 644 6.51 36.49 -3.85
CA LYS A 644 6.68 37.17 -5.14
C LYS A 644 5.59 36.79 -6.12
N GLN A 645 5.14 35.53 -6.09
CA GLN A 645 4.03 35.03 -6.88
C GLN A 645 2.73 35.70 -6.43
N ALA A 646 2.43 35.67 -5.13
CA ALA A 646 1.28 36.33 -4.53
C ALA A 646 1.28 37.86 -4.80
N ALA A 647 2.45 38.50 -4.86
CA ALA A 647 2.56 39.91 -5.24
C ALA A 647 2.10 40.21 -6.69
N LYS A 648 2.16 39.23 -7.60
CA LYS A 648 1.71 39.35 -9.00
C LYS A 648 0.32 38.74 -9.25
N THR A 649 -0.39 38.32 -8.21
CA THR A 649 -1.67 37.63 -8.29
C THR A 649 -2.82 38.54 -7.86
N VAL A 650 -3.98 38.33 -8.47
CA VAL A 650 -5.24 39.00 -8.11
C VAL A 650 -6.40 37.99 -8.14
N SER A 651 -7.22 37.98 -7.10
CA SER A 651 -8.49 37.23 -7.06
C SER A 651 -9.66 38.20 -7.20
N ILE A 652 -10.66 37.85 -8.00
CA ILE A 652 -11.86 38.66 -8.24
C ILE A 652 -13.11 37.86 -7.91
N SER A 653 -13.92 38.37 -6.97
CA SER A 653 -15.12 37.72 -6.46
C SER A 653 -16.38 38.22 -7.14
N PHE A 654 -17.25 37.32 -7.58
CA PHE A 654 -18.51 37.59 -8.26
C PHE A 654 -19.69 37.02 -7.47
N LYS A 655 -20.83 37.74 -7.45
CA LYS A 655 -22.06 37.31 -6.77
C LYS A 655 -23.27 37.41 -7.71
N ASN A 656 -24.04 36.33 -7.81
CA ASN A 656 -25.20 36.18 -8.69
C ASN A 656 -24.89 36.54 -10.16
N VAL A 657 -23.78 36.01 -10.69
CA VAL A 657 -23.26 36.36 -12.00
C VAL A 657 -23.88 35.50 -13.11
N HIS A 658 -24.39 36.14 -14.18
CA HIS A 658 -24.86 35.46 -15.40
C HIS A 658 -23.84 35.58 -16.55
N SER A 659 -23.11 36.69 -16.59
CA SER A 659 -22.02 36.96 -17.51
C SER A 659 -21.23 38.18 -17.06
N PHE A 660 -19.96 38.25 -17.43
CA PHE A 660 -19.13 39.46 -17.30
C PHE A 660 -18.21 39.61 -18.52
N GLU A 661 -17.68 40.81 -18.74
CA GLU A 661 -16.69 41.08 -19.79
C GLU A 661 -15.35 41.48 -19.16
N VAL A 662 -14.25 40.96 -19.72
CA VAL A 662 -12.89 41.32 -19.34
C VAL A 662 -12.03 41.55 -20.58
N THR A 663 -11.25 42.60 -20.58
CA THR A 663 -10.23 42.89 -21.58
C THR A 663 -8.88 42.44 -21.04
N ILE A 664 -8.37 41.34 -21.60
CA ILE A 664 -7.04 40.79 -21.33
C ILE A 664 -6.10 41.34 -22.40
N SER A 665 -5.03 42.03 -22.02
CA SER A 665 -4.11 42.61 -22.99
C SER A 665 -2.69 42.76 -22.48
N ALA A 666 -1.74 42.80 -23.40
CA ALA A 666 -0.36 43.14 -23.10
C ALA A 666 0.02 44.41 -23.86
N THR A 667 0.69 45.35 -23.18
CA THR A 667 1.28 46.51 -23.83
C THR A 667 2.39 46.09 -24.81
N ARG A 668 2.88 47.02 -25.64
CA ARG A 668 3.84 46.71 -26.69
C ARG A 668 5.16 46.18 -26.11
N GLY A 669 5.60 45.02 -26.58
CA GLY A 669 6.84 44.33 -26.20
C GLY A 669 7.38 43.51 -27.37
N TYR A 670 8.20 42.50 -27.08
CA TYR A 670 8.82 41.60 -28.06
C TYR A 670 8.43 40.12 -27.88
N ASN A 671 8.03 39.72 -26.67
CA ASN A 671 7.81 38.32 -26.33
C ASN A 671 6.31 37.93 -26.29
N ALA A 672 6.05 36.62 -26.17
CA ALA A 672 4.72 36.08 -25.89
C ALA A 672 4.35 36.26 -24.42
N ARG A 673 3.06 36.42 -24.14
CA ARG A 673 2.47 36.68 -22.82
C ARG A 673 1.39 35.64 -22.51
N PHE A 674 1.32 35.24 -21.25
CA PHE A 674 0.49 34.12 -20.78
C PHE A 674 -0.29 34.56 -19.56
N PHE A 675 -1.61 34.57 -19.70
CA PHE A 675 -2.54 34.88 -18.63
C PHE A 675 -3.02 33.55 -18.06
N TYR A 676 -2.42 33.15 -16.94
CA TYR A 676 -2.81 31.97 -16.19
C TYR A 676 -3.94 32.32 -15.23
N PHE A 677 -4.98 31.49 -15.18
CA PHE A 677 -6.11 31.69 -14.27
C PHE A 677 -6.71 30.39 -13.76
N ILE A 678 -7.47 30.51 -12.67
CA ILE A 678 -8.32 29.46 -12.07
C ILE A 678 -9.60 30.08 -11.53
N THR A 679 -10.53 29.25 -11.08
CA THR A 679 -11.78 29.69 -10.43
C THR A 679 -11.87 29.34 -8.93
N LYS A 680 -10.74 29.46 -8.22
CA LYS A 680 -10.61 29.37 -6.74
C LYS A 680 -10.05 30.69 -6.17
N PRO A 681 -10.32 31.05 -4.90
CA PRO A 681 -9.71 32.21 -4.24
C PRO A 681 -8.31 31.89 -3.68
N SER A 682 -7.29 31.95 -4.52
CA SER A 682 -5.90 31.61 -4.14
C SER A 682 -5.41 32.44 -2.95
N LEU A 683 -5.63 33.75 -3.00
CA LEU A 683 -5.11 34.67 -1.98
C LEU A 683 -5.81 34.53 -0.62
N LEU A 684 -7.11 34.20 -0.59
CA LEU A 684 -7.81 33.92 0.68
C LEU A 684 -7.34 32.58 1.28
N CYS A 685 -7.11 31.55 0.45
CA CYS A 685 -6.48 30.32 0.92
C CYS A 685 -5.08 30.57 1.48
N ARG A 686 -4.26 31.41 0.81
CA ARG A 686 -2.93 31.79 1.31
C ARG A 686 -3.01 32.53 2.67
N ALA A 687 -3.93 33.48 2.82
CA ALA A 687 -4.08 34.26 4.04
C ALA A 687 -4.62 33.44 5.24
N ALA A 688 -5.38 32.37 4.98
CA ALA A 688 -5.79 31.42 6.03
C ALA A 688 -4.57 30.68 6.62
N VAL A 689 -3.64 30.25 5.77
CA VAL A 689 -2.41 29.51 6.15
C VAL A 689 -1.32 30.44 6.72
N HIS A 690 -1.21 31.67 6.21
CA HIS A 690 -0.23 32.68 6.61
C HIS A 690 -0.91 33.94 7.16
N PRO A 691 -1.42 33.94 8.41
CA PRO A 691 -2.17 35.07 8.97
C PRO A 691 -1.32 36.35 9.20
N GLU A 692 0.00 36.28 9.07
CA GLU A 692 0.89 37.45 8.96
C GLU A 692 0.82 38.20 7.61
N ASP A 693 0.32 37.57 6.54
CA ASP A 693 0.16 38.18 5.23
C ASP A 693 -1.09 39.09 5.20
N ALA A 694 -0.91 40.32 5.66
CA ALA A 694 -1.96 41.33 5.60
C ALA A 694 -2.41 41.59 4.14
N MET A 695 -3.66 41.29 3.86
CA MET A 695 -4.35 41.68 2.61
C MET A 695 -4.83 43.14 2.72
N ASP A 696 -4.84 43.86 1.61
CA ASP A 696 -5.32 45.25 1.58
C ASP A 696 -6.82 45.23 1.19
N GLU A 697 -7.69 44.94 2.16
CA GLU A 697 -9.14 44.93 1.98
C GLU A 697 -9.66 46.32 1.55
N THR A 698 -10.27 46.41 0.36
CA THR A 698 -10.92 47.65 -0.11
C THR A 698 -12.44 47.57 0.03
N ASP A 699 -12.99 48.41 0.91
CA ASP A 699 -14.37 48.31 1.38
C ASP A 699 -15.34 49.19 0.52
N ALA A 700 -16.02 48.56 -0.45
CA ALA A 700 -17.28 49.00 -1.13
C ALA A 700 -17.22 50.28 -2.04
N PRO A 701 -18.09 50.45 -3.09
CA PRO A 701 -19.53 50.11 -3.09
C PRO A 701 -20.20 49.66 -4.43
N HIS A 702 -21.52 49.45 -4.35
CA HIS A 702 -22.52 49.34 -5.44
C HIS A 702 -22.63 48.03 -6.27
N VAL A 703 -23.61 47.20 -5.88
CA VAL A 703 -24.30 46.31 -6.83
C VAL A 703 -25.09 47.16 -7.82
N VAL A 704 -24.52 47.42 -9.00
CA VAL A 704 -25.26 47.93 -10.15
C VAL A 704 -25.99 46.74 -10.79
N PRO A 705 -27.34 46.72 -10.86
CA PRO A 705 -28.04 45.63 -11.50
C PRO A 705 -27.74 45.64 -13.01
N ALA A 706 -27.19 44.52 -13.51
CA ALA A 706 -26.95 44.34 -14.94
C ALA A 706 -28.24 44.59 -15.75
N ALA A 707 -28.11 45.31 -16.86
CA ALA A 707 -29.24 45.59 -17.73
C ALA A 707 -29.82 44.27 -18.30
N PRO A 708 -31.16 44.12 -18.39
CA PRO A 708 -31.75 42.90 -18.92
C PRO A 708 -31.32 42.69 -20.37
N ALA A 709 -30.94 41.44 -20.69
CA ALA A 709 -30.47 41.07 -22.02
C ALA A 709 -31.46 41.50 -23.13
N PRO A 710 -30.97 42.01 -24.27
CA PRO A 710 -31.83 42.33 -25.39
C PRO A 710 -32.53 41.04 -25.89
N PRO A 711 -33.80 41.11 -26.33
CA PRO A 711 -34.53 39.94 -26.78
C PRO A 711 -33.84 39.32 -28.00
N VAL A 712 -33.69 37.99 -27.97
CA VAL A 712 -33.16 37.21 -29.09
C VAL A 712 -34.06 37.42 -30.32
N VAL A 713 -33.56 38.19 -31.30
CA VAL A 713 -34.18 38.28 -32.62
C VAL A 713 -33.86 36.98 -33.36
N PRO A 714 -34.85 36.20 -33.83
CA PRO A 714 -34.57 35.03 -34.64
C PRO A 714 -33.91 35.46 -35.95
N VAL A 715 -32.69 35.01 -36.20
CA VAL A 715 -32.09 35.11 -37.53
C VAL A 715 -32.77 34.07 -38.41
N GLU A 716 -33.64 34.53 -39.32
CA GLU A 716 -34.22 33.66 -40.35
C GLU A 716 -33.09 33.10 -41.23
N ILE A 717 -32.97 31.77 -41.24
CA ILE A 717 -32.08 31.06 -42.18
C ILE A 717 -32.77 31.07 -43.56
N PRO A 718 -32.16 31.64 -44.61
CA PRO A 718 -32.73 31.56 -45.95
C PRO A 718 -32.70 30.11 -46.46
N ALA A 719 -33.85 29.61 -46.90
CA ALA A 719 -33.94 28.28 -47.53
C ALA A 719 -33.06 28.19 -48.80
N PRO A 720 -32.52 27.02 -49.14
CA PRO A 720 -31.63 26.87 -50.29
C PRO A 720 -32.39 27.09 -51.62
N THR A 721 -32.00 28.12 -52.36
CA THR A 721 -32.58 28.43 -53.67
C THR A 721 -32.17 27.39 -54.71
N ILE A 722 -33.12 26.57 -55.18
CA ILE A 722 -32.92 25.72 -56.35
C ILE A 722 -32.87 26.61 -57.60
N ALA A 723 -31.71 26.68 -58.25
CA ALA A 723 -31.55 27.31 -59.56
C ALA A 723 -31.14 26.24 -60.59
N ALA A 724 -32.09 25.87 -61.47
CA ALA A 724 -31.80 25.00 -62.60
C ALA A 724 -31.08 25.79 -63.71
N GLY A 725 -29.85 25.38 -64.06
CA GLY A 725 -29.09 25.89 -65.20
C GLY A 725 -28.54 24.74 -66.03
N ALA A 726 -28.92 24.66 -67.30
CA ALA A 726 -28.68 23.47 -68.12
C ALA A 726 -27.28 23.41 -68.76
N ALA A 727 -26.68 22.22 -68.68
CA ALA A 727 -25.70 21.60 -69.58
C ALA A 727 -24.86 22.44 -70.56
N GLN A 728 -23.54 22.26 -70.50
CA GLN A 728 -22.73 22.00 -71.70
C GLN A 728 -21.43 21.23 -71.39
N SER A 729 -21.06 20.33 -72.31
CA SER A 729 -19.97 19.36 -72.21
C SER A 729 -18.67 19.82 -72.89
N PRO A 730 -17.46 19.45 -72.40
CA PRO A 730 -16.22 19.59 -73.15
C PRO A 730 -15.84 18.29 -73.93
N PRO A 731 -15.54 18.38 -75.24
CA PRO A 731 -14.87 17.34 -76.01
C PRO A 731 -13.31 17.47 -75.94
N PRO A 732 -12.53 16.52 -76.49
CA PRO A 732 -11.20 16.20 -75.96
C PRO A 732 -9.99 16.58 -76.85
N SER A 733 -8.81 16.07 -76.44
CA SER A 733 -7.53 15.89 -77.19
C SER A 733 -6.45 16.98 -76.95
N LYS A 734 -5.13 16.70 -77.03
CA LYS A 734 -4.42 15.48 -77.49
C LYS A 734 -2.97 15.38 -76.95
N ALA A 735 -2.55 14.15 -76.68
CA ALA A 735 -1.20 13.52 -76.81
C ALA A 735 0.07 14.40 -76.96
N SER A 736 1.20 14.08 -76.32
CA SER A 736 2.05 12.86 -76.53
C SER A 736 3.19 12.84 -75.49
N SER A 737 4.01 11.81 -75.21
CA SER A 737 4.15 10.35 -75.47
C SER A 737 5.26 9.84 -74.49
N MET A 738 5.51 8.56 -74.17
CA MET A 738 5.71 7.32 -74.96
C MET A 738 5.51 6.05 -74.08
N LEU A 739 5.25 4.90 -74.72
CA LEU A 739 5.36 3.54 -74.15
C LEU A 739 6.85 3.06 -74.20
N TYR A 740 7.35 2.02 -73.52
CA TYR A 740 7.03 0.59 -73.69
C TYR A 740 7.67 -0.35 -72.61
N TRP A 741 6.87 -1.31 -72.11
CA TRP A 741 7.14 -2.75 -71.86
C TRP A 741 8.18 -3.32 -70.84
N VAL A 742 7.62 -4.09 -69.88
CA VAL A 742 7.89 -5.51 -69.49
C VAL A 742 9.28 -5.97 -68.95
N ALA A 743 9.23 -6.42 -67.69
CA ALA A 743 9.98 -7.50 -66.99
C ALA A 743 11.37 -8.00 -67.47
N GLY A 744 12.35 -8.02 -66.55
CA GLY A 744 13.58 -8.82 -66.69
C GLY A 744 14.66 -8.60 -65.62
N LEU A 745 14.90 -9.63 -64.79
CA LEU A 745 16.12 -10.00 -64.03
C LEU A 745 17.23 -8.97 -63.64
N VAL A 746 17.52 -8.95 -62.32
CA VAL A 746 18.85 -9.20 -61.68
C VAL A 746 19.90 -8.06 -61.54
N THR A 747 20.61 -8.13 -60.38
CA THR A 747 21.82 -7.38 -59.92
C THR A 747 21.62 -5.88 -59.61
N THR A 748 22.12 -5.33 -58.48
CA THR A 748 23.22 -5.77 -57.58
C THR A 748 22.91 -5.48 -56.09
N GLY A 749 23.69 -6.03 -55.14
CA GLY A 749 23.46 -5.99 -53.67
C GLY A 749 23.43 -4.59 -53.01
N VAL A 750 23.13 -4.42 -51.72
CA VAL A 750 23.54 -5.18 -50.50
C VAL A 750 22.37 -5.14 -49.49
N THR A 751 21.84 -6.24 -48.91
CA THR A 751 22.39 -7.23 -47.95
C THR A 751 22.60 -6.72 -46.51
N LEU A 752 21.50 -6.53 -45.77
CA LEU A 752 21.34 -6.60 -44.30
C LEU A 752 19.80 -6.56 -44.10
N VAL A 753 19.05 -7.45 -43.42
CA VAL A 753 19.20 -7.99 -42.04
C VAL A 753 18.55 -9.40 -41.88
N VAL A 754 17.91 -9.98 -42.91
CA VAL A 754 17.01 -11.16 -42.77
C VAL A 754 17.73 -12.52 -42.93
N CYS A 755 18.88 -12.73 -42.30
CA CYS A 755 19.62 -14.01 -42.33
C CYS A 755 20.32 -14.38 -41.00
N LEU A 756 19.77 -13.96 -39.86
CA LEU A 756 20.29 -14.30 -38.51
C LEU A 756 19.26 -15.01 -37.60
N LEU A 757 18.41 -15.88 -38.18
CA LEU A 757 17.46 -16.71 -37.39
C LEU A 757 17.54 -18.23 -37.63
N ILE A 758 18.35 -18.72 -38.58
CA ILE A 758 18.51 -20.18 -38.81
C ILE A 758 19.96 -20.55 -39.15
N ALA A 759 20.92 -20.32 -38.24
CA ALA A 759 22.28 -20.88 -38.37
C ALA A 759 23.18 -20.84 -37.10
N ASP A 760 22.72 -21.24 -35.90
CA ASP A 760 23.69 -21.76 -34.91
C ASP A 760 23.13 -22.83 -33.95
N ARG A 761 22.90 -24.02 -34.49
CA ARG A 761 22.62 -25.24 -33.69
C ARG A 761 23.67 -26.33 -33.91
N LYS A 762 24.87 -25.94 -34.36
CA LYS A 762 25.97 -26.88 -34.69
C LYS A 762 27.36 -26.47 -34.22
N ARG A 763 27.59 -25.27 -33.66
CA ARG A 763 28.92 -24.90 -33.12
C ARG A 763 29.06 -24.99 -31.60
N VAL A 764 27.97 -25.27 -30.88
CA VAL A 764 27.97 -25.50 -29.42
C VAL A 764 28.41 -26.93 -29.04
N ASN A 765 28.45 -27.88 -29.98
CA ASN A 765 28.68 -29.31 -29.71
C ASN A 765 30.14 -29.81 -29.83
N GLU A 766 31.14 -28.94 -30.07
CA GLU A 766 32.56 -29.35 -30.13
C GLU A 766 33.46 -28.73 -29.04
N GLU A 767 33.08 -27.63 -28.38
CA GLU A 767 33.86 -27.04 -27.29
C GLU A 767 33.49 -27.59 -25.89
N VAL A 768 32.27 -28.13 -25.71
CA VAL A 768 31.81 -28.77 -24.45
C VAL A 768 32.54 -30.10 -24.15
N ARG A 769 33.41 -30.58 -25.06
CA ARG A 769 34.20 -31.81 -24.90
C ARG A 769 35.61 -31.64 -24.31
N LYS A 770 35.96 -30.45 -23.79
CA LYS A 770 37.29 -30.16 -23.21
C LYS A 770 37.33 -29.85 -21.72
N PHE A 771 36.19 -29.84 -21.03
CA PHE A 771 36.14 -29.75 -19.56
C PHE A 771 35.36 -30.94 -18.97
N THR A 772 35.93 -31.52 -17.91
CA THR A 772 35.46 -32.68 -17.12
C THR A 772 35.75 -34.08 -17.70
N PRO A 773 36.73 -34.75 -17.09
CA PRO A 773 36.60 -36.09 -16.50
C PRO A 773 36.86 -36.00 -14.97
N LEU A 774 36.33 -36.80 -14.04
CA LEU A 774 35.74 -38.15 -14.05
C LEU A 774 34.65 -38.27 -12.97
N LEU A 775 33.75 -39.26 -13.10
CA LEU A 775 33.02 -40.07 -12.10
C LEU A 775 31.99 -40.92 -12.89
N CYS A 776 31.82 -42.23 -12.79
CA CYS A 776 32.41 -43.27 -11.94
C CYS A 776 32.66 -44.55 -12.76
N ALA A 777 33.58 -45.42 -12.30
CA ALA A 777 33.38 -46.85 -12.04
C ALA A 777 34.67 -47.68 -12.26
N GLN A 778 35.32 -48.10 -11.17
CA GLN A 778 35.36 -49.52 -10.79
C GLN A 778 35.98 -49.72 -9.39
N THR A 779 35.79 -50.94 -8.90
CA THR A 779 36.11 -51.48 -7.58
C THR A 779 37.59 -51.85 -7.39
N GLU A 780 37.92 -52.24 -6.16
CA GLU A 780 39.06 -53.07 -5.71
C GLU A 780 40.40 -52.39 -5.31
N ASP A 781 40.66 -52.53 -4.00
CA ASP A 781 41.91 -52.90 -3.31
C ASP A 781 43.13 -51.96 -3.12
N SER A 782 43.71 -52.16 -1.92
CA SER A 782 45.11 -51.96 -1.47
C SER A 782 45.61 -50.58 -1.01
N ASP A 783 45.78 -50.47 0.31
CA ASP A 783 47.06 -50.24 1.01
C ASP A 783 48.14 -49.32 0.36
N LYS A 784 48.31 -48.09 0.89
CA LYS A 784 49.50 -47.64 1.70
C LYS A 784 49.66 -46.12 1.84
N GLU A 785 50.28 -45.77 2.98
CA GLU A 785 50.86 -44.48 3.44
C GLU A 785 49.90 -43.28 3.60
#